data_AF-A0A9D5S4N8-F1
#
_entry.id   AF-A0A9D5S4N8-F1
#
_cell.length_a   1.000
_cell.length_b   1.000
_cell.length_c   1.000
_cell.angle_alpha   90.00
_cell.angle_beta   90.00
_cell.angle_gamma   90.00
#
_symmetry.space_group_name_H-M   'P 1'
#
loop_
_entity.id
_entity.type
_entity.pdbx_description
1 polymer ?
#
loop_
_entity_poly.entity_id
_entity_poly.type
_entity_poly.pdbx_seq_one_letter_code
_entity_poly.pdbx_strand_id
1 'polypeptide(L)'
;MKVTLLKIAKNKEVINRLDLQALADLIRKNPDERKVYDLRLHYQFMKPERLEDGQIAVDDEHTVNLPRICFAIEGDKYKNRVRTLAYNGLVVVEVNGLKLYEDAVAVRNKAAKMDETLMAFLGASGKSVKIVCRGELFKEDGKGLPTTEQDIRQFHQNLYHTARRAYQNQFGFDIEYLDPKPERTVYLSADPEMYFNPEARPFKADTKQHDQEEPAAISMESDLLMPGRTVTRTYHFNWLFIVKQVLGDYFDLPDEDRQMQLLMRIATMCLDQGIPLSHAQGMTLEHPLLNTDPELVKNVFSTVYDVALQADYREKHKIRPLKSVPDDLIQTMRTEIFLNANFDMRKNLMTGVAEYRYKYAEDQTFKPLTEEVRNDMTLQAIEQGIKGWDQNVNRFIDSTRIEQYDPVNTWLNKLPEWDGHDYIAELAGRVPTDQPHWEKYLRYWLVGMVAQWRESDKQLTGNALTPLLIGRQGCGKTRFCKILLPPELRDYYNDKLNFRNEFDLNIALTSFALINIDEFDKTTNSQQIVLKYLLSSSDVKFRPPYGKTIKQYRRYTSFIGTTNQLQPLVDPTGSRRFVCVGIPKGKGIDYTDNLNHRQLFAQALYLFNKGERFWLDDAEIQELIAENEPFQRTVDLVEMIGETFRIPKGGEGRWWGTNEILSLLAERFDYFDSKKTTTNALGIAMSNYKFNFKRRYVNGLAEYFLQEK
;
A
#
# COMPACT_ATOMS: atom_id res chain seq x y z
N MET A 1 24.38 -2.60 37.71
CA MET A 1 23.67 -3.45 36.73
C MET A 1 24.72 -4.15 35.87
N LYS A 2 24.60 -5.46 35.65
CA LYS A 2 25.50 -6.22 34.78
C LYS A 2 24.71 -6.86 33.64
N VAL A 3 25.29 -6.90 32.46
CA VAL A 3 24.73 -7.54 31.27
C VAL A 3 25.51 -8.80 30.92
N THR A 4 24.91 -9.65 30.10
CA THR A 4 25.47 -10.95 29.71
C THR A 4 26.20 -10.84 28.38
N LEU A 5 27.48 -11.20 28.35
CA LEU A 5 28.29 -11.33 27.13
C LEU A 5 28.58 -12.82 26.87
N LEU A 6 28.04 -13.32 25.77
CA LEU A 6 28.20 -14.69 25.28
C LEU A 6 29.38 -14.75 24.31
N LYS A 7 30.37 -15.59 24.59
CA LYS A 7 31.55 -15.82 23.73
C LYS A 7 31.66 -17.30 23.38
N ILE A 8 32.01 -17.61 22.14
CA ILE A 8 32.35 -18.98 21.74
C ILE A 8 33.85 -19.18 21.98
N ALA A 9 34.21 -20.15 22.82
CA ALA A 9 35.59 -20.55 23.08
C ALA A 9 35.71 -22.07 23.03
N LYS A 10 36.60 -22.61 22.18
CA LYS A 10 36.81 -24.07 22.00
C LYS A 10 35.50 -24.84 21.73
N ASN A 11 34.66 -24.33 20.81
CA ASN A 11 33.33 -24.86 20.48
C ASN A 11 32.36 -24.96 21.66
N LYS A 12 32.56 -24.15 22.71
CA LYS A 12 31.64 -24.04 23.85
C LYS A 12 31.32 -22.58 24.12
N GLU A 13 30.06 -22.31 24.41
CA GLU A 13 29.64 -20.97 24.83
C GLU A 13 30.06 -20.70 26.29
N VAL A 14 30.72 -19.56 26.48
CA VAL A 14 31.19 -19.02 27.76
C VAL A 14 30.42 -17.74 28.03
N ILE A 15 29.92 -17.62 29.26
CA ILE A 15 29.15 -16.47 29.72
C ILE A 15 30.05 -15.58 30.57
N ASN A 16 30.17 -14.31 30.19
CA ASN A 16 30.82 -13.27 30.98
C ASN A 16 29.78 -12.23 31.41
N ARG A 17 29.96 -11.65 32.59
CA ARG A 17 29.11 -10.59 33.11
C ARG A 17 29.88 -9.28 33.16
N LEU A 18 29.37 -8.26 32.49
CA LEU A 18 30.03 -6.95 32.37
C LEU A 18 29.11 -5.87 32.90
N ASP A 19 29.64 -4.87 33.59
CA ASP A 19 28.90 -3.63 33.81
C ASP A 19 28.78 -2.82 32.50
N LEU A 20 27.86 -1.86 32.49
CA LEU A 20 27.54 -1.07 31.29
C LEU A 20 28.71 -0.20 30.82
N GLN A 21 29.53 0.31 31.75
CA GLN A 21 30.69 1.13 31.42
C GLN A 21 31.76 0.28 30.73
N ALA A 22 32.07 -0.89 31.30
CA ALA A 22 33.00 -1.86 30.74
C ALA A 22 32.54 -2.37 29.37
N LEU A 23 31.22 -2.55 29.17
CA LEU A 23 30.66 -2.89 27.86
C LEU A 23 30.85 -1.76 26.85
N ALA A 24 30.55 -0.52 27.22
CA ALA A 24 30.72 0.63 26.34
C ALA A 24 32.19 0.77 25.92
N ASP A 25 33.12 0.63 26.86
CA ASP A 25 34.56 0.66 26.57
C ASP A 25 35.01 -0.52 25.68
N LEU A 26 34.38 -1.68 25.85
CA LEU A 26 34.59 -2.84 24.98
C LEU A 26 34.08 -2.59 23.55
N ILE A 27 32.95 -1.90 23.36
CA ILE A 27 32.44 -1.56 22.02
C ILE A 27 33.34 -0.52 21.34
N ARG A 28 33.85 0.47 22.09
CA ARG A 28 34.73 1.51 21.55
C ARG A 28 36.09 0.99 21.08
N LYS A 29 36.68 0.07 21.85
CA LYS A 29 38.05 -0.43 21.60
C LYS A 29 38.11 -1.82 20.95
N ASN A 30 36.95 -2.46 20.77
CA ASN A 30 36.74 -3.89 20.54
C ASN A 30 37.99 -4.70 20.15
N PRO A 31 38.48 -5.62 21.01
CA PRO A 31 39.68 -6.43 20.71
C PRO A 31 39.51 -7.34 19.49
N ASP A 32 38.27 -7.59 19.05
CA ASP A 32 37.93 -8.33 17.84
C ASP A 32 37.57 -7.39 16.66
N GLU A 33 37.98 -6.12 16.68
CA GLU A 33 37.66 -5.11 15.63
C GLU A 33 37.98 -5.60 14.22
N ARG A 34 39.09 -6.33 14.02
CA ARG A 34 39.43 -6.93 12.72
C ARG A 34 38.35 -7.88 12.21
N LYS A 35 37.79 -8.73 13.08
CA LYS A 35 36.70 -9.65 12.69
C LYS A 35 35.42 -8.89 12.32
N VAL A 36 35.13 -7.80 13.03
CA VAL A 36 33.99 -6.93 12.72
C VAL A 36 34.23 -6.23 11.37
N TYR A 37 35.44 -5.74 11.12
CA TYR A 37 35.83 -5.14 9.85
C TYR A 37 35.70 -6.14 8.69
N ASP A 38 36.23 -7.35 8.85
CA ASP A 38 36.14 -8.42 7.85
C ASP A 38 34.68 -8.79 7.57
N LEU A 39 33.84 -8.88 8.62
CA LEU A 39 32.41 -9.10 8.46
C LEU A 39 31.79 -7.98 7.62
N ARG A 40 32.04 -6.70 7.93
CA ARG A 40 31.47 -5.55 7.21
C ARG A 40 31.86 -5.55 5.73
N LEU A 41 33.11 -5.90 5.41
CA LEU A 41 33.62 -5.95 4.04
C LEU A 41 32.87 -6.98 3.20
N HIS A 42 32.56 -8.13 3.78
CA HIS A 42 31.91 -9.25 3.08
C HIS A 42 30.38 -9.26 3.23
N TYR A 43 29.83 -8.49 4.17
CA TYR A 43 28.40 -8.51 4.52
C TYR A 43 27.49 -8.26 3.31
N GLN A 44 27.93 -7.43 2.35
CA GLN A 44 27.17 -7.11 1.13
C GLN A 44 27.07 -8.28 0.14
N PHE A 45 27.89 -9.30 0.30
CA PHE A 45 27.90 -10.51 -0.54
C PHE A 45 27.27 -11.71 0.17
N MET A 46 26.86 -11.55 1.43
CA MET A 46 26.21 -12.57 2.25
C MET A 46 24.69 -12.51 2.09
N LYS A 47 23.99 -13.64 2.30
CA LYS A 47 22.53 -13.68 2.50
C LYS A 47 22.22 -14.00 3.97
N PRO A 48 22.46 -13.06 4.90
CA PRO A 48 22.33 -13.32 6.31
C PRO A 48 20.86 -13.53 6.71
N GLU A 49 20.56 -14.68 7.30
CA GLU A 49 19.29 -14.94 7.98
C GLU A 49 19.49 -14.86 9.50
N ARG A 50 18.56 -14.19 10.19
CA ARG A 50 18.61 -14.11 11.66
C ARG A 50 17.78 -15.25 12.26
N LEU A 51 18.43 -16.11 13.02
CA LEU A 51 17.81 -17.22 13.74
C LEU A 51 17.07 -16.73 14.99
N GLU A 52 16.15 -17.56 15.51
CA GLU A 52 15.34 -17.24 16.71
C GLU A 52 16.17 -16.94 17.97
N ASP A 53 17.39 -17.48 18.06
CA ASP A 53 18.31 -17.27 19.19
C ASP A 53 19.16 -16.00 19.04
N GLY A 54 18.93 -15.22 17.98
CA GLY A 54 19.64 -13.98 17.64
C GLY A 54 20.94 -14.17 16.87
N GLN A 55 21.33 -15.40 16.52
CA GLN A 55 22.47 -15.62 15.61
C GLN A 55 22.13 -15.20 14.18
N ILE A 56 23.18 -14.88 13.42
CA ILE A 56 23.10 -14.68 11.97
C ILE A 56 23.76 -15.88 11.32
N ALA A 57 22.97 -16.65 10.58
CA ALA A 57 23.42 -17.68 9.65
C ALA A 57 23.64 -17.06 8.27
N VAL A 58 24.72 -17.44 7.59
CA VAL A 58 25.06 -16.92 6.26
C VAL A 58 24.77 -17.95 5.17
N ASP A 59 24.90 -19.24 5.50
CA ASP A 59 24.53 -20.41 4.72
C ASP A 59 24.28 -21.60 5.67
N ASP A 60 23.95 -22.78 5.12
CA ASP A 60 23.60 -23.99 5.89
C ASP A 60 24.71 -24.48 6.85
N GLU A 61 25.96 -24.03 6.69
CA GLU A 61 27.12 -24.51 7.47
C GLU A 61 27.85 -23.40 8.26
N HIS A 62 27.61 -22.12 7.97
CA HIS A 62 28.39 -21.01 8.54
C HIS A 62 27.53 -19.99 9.31
N THR A 63 27.93 -19.73 10.55
CA THR A 63 27.39 -18.67 11.41
C THR A 63 28.41 -17.58 11.68
N VAL A 64 27.92 -16.37 11.95
CA VAL A 64 28.80 -15.25 12.31
C VAL A 64 29.41 -15.50 13.69
N ASN A 65 30.72 -15.77 13.72
CA ASN A 65 31.50 -16.03 14.93
C ASN A 65 31.97 -14.73 15.61
N LEU A 66 31.01 -13.97 16.14
CA LEU A 66 31.26 -12.79 16.98
C LEU A 66 30.60 -12.97 18.36
N PRO A 67 31.17 -12.38 19.43
CA PRO A 67 30.51 -12.35 20.73
C PRO A 67 29.11 -11.73 20.65
N ARG A 68 28.19 -12.16 21.51
CA ARG A 68 26.81 -11.66 21.57
C ARG A 68 26.50 -11.07 22.93
N ILE A 69 25.68 -10.03 22.98
CA ILE A 69 25.29 -9.29 24.18
C ILE A 69 23.80 -9.50 24.41
N CYS A 70 23.43 -9.92 25.62
CA CYS A 70 22.05 -9.84 26.12
C CYS A 70 21.98 -8.73 27.18
N PHE A 71 21.22 -7.68 26.87
CA PHE A 71 21.10 -6.50 27.74
C PHE A 71 20.07 -6.70 28.86
N ALA A 72 18.96 -7.37 28.55
CA ALA A 72 17.83 -7.51 29.46
C ALA A 72 18.09 -8.48 30.61
N ILE A 73 18.94 -9.49 30.42
CA ILE A 73 19.20 -10.53 31.42
C ILE A 73 20.66 -10.49 31.89
N GLU A 74 20.86 -10.52 33.20
CA GLU A 74 22.10 -11.00 33.82
C GLU A 74 22.01 -12.52 33.99
N GLY A 75 22.86 -13.27 33.27
CA GLY A 75 22.86 -14.74 33.27
C GLY A 75 24.17 -15.34 33.75
N ASP A 76 24.10 -16.58 34.25
CA ASP A 76 25.26 -17.41 34.57
C ASP A 76 25.08 -18.84 34.05
N LYS A 77 26.18 -19.57 33.87
CA LYS A 77 26.15 -20.93 33.32
C LYS A 77 25.93 -21.94 34.43
N TYR A 78 24.80 -22.67 34.36
CA TYR A 78 24.51 -23.77 35.28
C TYR A 78 24.08 -25.02 34.53
N LYS A 79 24.81 -26.14 34.70
CA LYS A 79 24.51 -27.44 34.05
C LYS A 79 24.24 -27.34 32.54
N ASN A 80 25.12 -26.64 31.79
CA ASN A 80 24.99 -26.39 30.35
C ASN A 80 23.74 -25.58 29.92
N ARG A 81 23.07 -24.89 30.83
CA ARG A 81 21.98 -23.94 30.52
C ARG A 81 22.29 -22.55 31.07
N VAL A 82 21.75 -21.52 30.43
CA VAL A 82 21.79 -20.14 30.94
C VAL A 82 20.77 -20.03 32.06
N ARG A 83 21.22 -19.69 33.27
CA ARG A 83 20.36 -19.38 34.41
C ARG A 83 20.26 -17.87 34.55
N THR A 84 19.04 -17.33 34.47
CA THR A 84 18.74 -15.92 34.76
C THR A 84 19.00 -15.62 36.24
N LEU A 85 19.88 -14.67 36.52
CA LEU A 85 20.15 -14.13 37.85
C LEU A 85 19.30 -12.90 38.15
N ALA A 86 19.18 -11.99 37.18
CA ALA A 86 18.41 -10.76 37.31
C ALA A 86 17.88 -10.28 35.95
N TYR A 87 16.74 -9.58 35.99
CA TYR A 87 16.22 -8.80 34.88
C TYR A 87 16.63 -7.33 35.04
N ASN A 88 17.16 -6.74 33.98
CA ASN A 88 17.76 -5.41 33.99
C ASN A 88 16.80 -4.29 33.52
N GLY A 89 15.66 -4.62 32.93
CA GLY A 89 14.76 -3.61 32.37
C GLY A 89 15.37 -2.82 31.20
N LEU A 90 16.31 -3.42 30.48
CA LEU A 90 16.94 -2.83 29.29
C LEU A 90 16.36 -3.44 28.02
N VAL A 91 15.91 -2.61 27.09
CA VAL A 91 15.44 -3.03 25.75
C VAL A 91 16.40 -2.54 24.68
N VAL A 92 16.45 -3.26 23.56
CA VAL A 92 17.26 -2.88 22.40
C VAL A 92 16.35 -2.64 21.20
N VAL A 93 16.32 -1.39 20.72
CA VAL A 93 15.69 -1.02 19.45
C VAL A 93 16.75 -1.10 18.36
N GLU A 94 16.47 -1.85 17.29
CA GLU A 94 17.40 -2.03 16.18
C GLU A 94 16.87 -1.32 14.93
N VAL A 95 17.65 -0.42 14.34
CA VAL A 95 17.38 0.11 12.99
C VAL A 95 18.21 -0.72 12.03
N ASN A 96 17.57 -1.58 11.23
CA ASN A 96 18.22 -2.48 10.29
C ASN A 96 18.08 -2.01 8.84
N GLY A 97 18.79 -2.67 7.91
CA GLY A 97 18.59 -2.48 6.47
C GLY A 97 19.06 -1.13 5.93
N LEU A 98 19.94 -0.42 6.63
CA LEU A 98 20.47 0.86 6.16
C LEU A 98 21.41 0.63 4.97
N LYS A 99 21.26 1.44 3.92
CA LYS A 99 21.96 1.19 2.64
C LYS A 99 23.46 1.45 2.78
N LEU A 100 23.82 2.59 3.39
CA LEU A 100 25.18 3.06 3.55
C LEU A 100 25.61 3.09 5.03
N TYR A 101 26.91 2.98 5.26
CA TYR A 101 27.50 3.13 6.60
C TYR A 101 27.23 4.53 7.19
N GLU A 102 27.27 5.56 6.34
CA GLU A 102 26.99 6.95 6.72
C GLU A 102 25.56 7.15 7.20
N ASP A 103 24.59 6.44 6.61
CA ASP A 103 23.19 6.45 7.08
C ASP A 103 23.11 5.91 8.52
N ALA A 104 23.85 4.83 8.80
CA ALA A 104 23.91 4.25 10.14
C ALA A 104 24.56 5.19 11.15
N VAL A 105 25.63 5.90 10.76
CA VAL A 105 26.24 6.96 11.58
C VAL A 105 25.24 8.09 11.86
N ALA A 106 24.51 8.55 10.83
CA ALA A 106 23.51 9.60 10.98
C ALA A 106 22.37 9.20 11.92
N VAL A 107 21.87 7.96 11.80
CA VAL A 107 20.84 7.42 12.70
C VAL A 107 21.36 7.27 14.13
N ARG A 108 22.57 6.76 14.34
CA ARG A 108 23.21 6.68 15.67
C ARG A 108 23.31 8.06 16.32
N ASN A 109 23.77 9.06 15.57
CA ASN A 109 23.92 10.43 16.06
C ASN A 109 22.56 11.11 16.31
N LYS A 110 21.50 10.74 15.57
CA LYS A 110 20.13 11.17 15.87
C LYS A 110 19.60 10.52 17.15
N ALA A 111 19.83 9.22 17.34
CA ALA A 111 19.44 8.50 18.55
C ALA A 111 20.08 9.16 19.78
N ALA A 112 21.38 9.44 19.73
CA ALA A 112 22.15 10.08 20.80
C ALA A 112 21.58 11.44 21.28
N LYS A 113 20.71 12.11 20.52
CA LYS A 113 20.05 13.37 20.91
C LYS A 113 18.83 13.17 21.81
N MET A 114 18.34 11.95 21.97
CA MET A 114 17.21 11.66 22.86
C MET A 114 17.71 11.42 24.28
N ASP A 115 17.07 12.09 25.25
CA ASP A 115 17.41 12.00 26.68
C ASP A 115 17.26 10.57 27.23
N GLU A 116 16.43 9.73 26.59
CA GLU A 116 16.19 8.34 26.96
C GLU A 116 17.21 7.34 26.39
N THR A 117 18.16 7.80 25.57
CA THR A 117 19.17 6.93 24.98
C THR A 117 20.24 6.59 26.01
N LEU A 118 20.27 5.34 26.47
CA LEU A 118 21.32 4.82 27.33
C LEU A 118 22.59 4.54 26.52
N MET A 119 22.47 3.79 25.42
CA MET A 119 23.56 3.54 24.47
C MET A 119 23.06 3.62 23.03
N ALA A 120 23.87 4.17 22.13
CA ALA A 120 23.65 4.05 20.69
C ALA A 120 24.96 3.72 19.98
N PHE A 121 24.98 2.63 19.22
CA PHE A 121 26.17 2.17 18.49
C PHE A 121 25.83 1.49 17.17
N LEU A 122 26.76 1.49 16.25
CA LEU A 122 26.63 0.77 14.98
C LEU A 122 26.63 -0.74 15.21
N GLY A 123 25.71 -1.46 14.59
CA GLY A 123 25.68 -2.92 14.61
C GLY A 123 26.89 -3.54 13.89
N ALA A 124 27.12 -4.83 14.12
CA ALA A 124 28.29 -5.53 13.58
C ALA A 124 28.39 -5.44 12.04
N SER A 125 27.25 -5.41 11.34
CA SER A 125 27.18 -5.25 9.87
C SER A 125 27.60 -3.86 9.35
N GLY A 126 27.69 -2.84 10.21
CA GLY A 126 27.88 -1.45 9.80
C GLY A 126 26.68 -0.81 9.08
N LYS A 127 25.62 -1.58 8.83
CA LYS A 127 24.37 -1.18 8.15
C LYS A 127 23.16 -1.27 9.07
N SER A 128 23.40 -1.19 10.37
CA SER A 128 22.36 -1.17 11.38
C SER A 128 22.81 -0.35 12.59
N VAL A 129 21.86 0.11 13.40
CA VAL A 129 22.10 0.81 14.66
C VAL A 129 21.41 0.07 15.78
N LYS A 130 22.08 -0.08 16.92
CA LYS A 130 21.51 -0.63 18.16
C LYS A 130 21.35 0.51 19.15
N ILE A 131 20.14 0.69 19.63
CA ILE A 131 19.76 1.74 20.56
C ILE A 131 19.25 1.05 21.82
N VAL A 132 19.92 1.25 22.94
CA VAL A 132 19.60 0.63 24.23
C VAL A 132 18.91 1.66 25.10
N CYS A 133 17.81 1.26 25.74
CA CYS A 133 17.03 2.11 26.62
C CYS A 133 16.67 1.37 27.90
N ARG A 134 16.45 2.13 28.97
CA ARG A 134 16.03 1.62 30.27
C ARG A 134 14.55 1.87 30.50
N GLY A 135 13.89 0.95 31.18
CA GLY A 135 12.50 1.09 31.61
C GLY A 135 12.33 1.26 33.12
N GLU A 136 11.20 1.86 33.48
CA GLU A 136 10.67 1.99 34.83
C GLU A 136 9.17 1.68 34.84
N LEU A 137 8.68 1.09 35.94
CA LEU A 137 7.27 0.72 36.07
C LEU A 137 6.36 1.95 36.25
N PHE A 138 5.22 1.94 35.58
CA PHE A 138 4.14 2.93 35.77
C PHE A 138 3.34 2.63 37.06
N LYS A 139 3.89 2.97 38.24
CA LYS A 139 3.18 2.95 39.54
C LYS A 139 3.46 4.26 40.30
N GLU A 140 2.55 4.66 41.19
CA GLU A 140 2.65 5.89 42.01
C GLU A 140 3.95 5.98 42.82
N ASP A 141 4.57 4.85 43.18
CA ASP A 141 5.84 4.80 43.94
C ASP A 141 7.12 4.66 43.08
N GLY A 142 7.02 4.45 41.75
CA GLY A 142 8.14 4.37 40.79
C GLY A 142 9.25 3.32 41.04
N LYS A 143 9.33 2.68 42.20
CA LYS A 143 10.48 1.87 42.60
C LYS A 143 10.29 0.39 42.30
N GLY A 144 10.96 -0.10 41.25
CA GLY A 144 11.21 -1.53 41.02
C GLY A 144 11.04 -1.97 39.57
N LEU A 145 11.60 -3.14 39.24
CA LEU A 145 11.32 -3.88 38.00
C LEU A 145 10.37 -5.06 38.34
N PRO A 146 9.58 -5.57 37.38
CA PRO A 146 8.76 -6.75 37.60
C PRO A 146 9.63 -7.97 37.97
N THR A 147 9.09 -8.83 38.83
CA THR A 147 9.82 -9.98 39.38
C THR A 147 9.28 -11.32 38.89
N THR A 148 8.01 -11.40 38.49
CA THR A 148 7.42 -12.61 37.93
C THR A 148 7.76 -12.73 36.44
N GLU A 149 7.93 -13.95 35.94
CA GLU A 149 8.31 -14.15 34.53
C GLU A 149 7.28 -13.59 33.55
N GLN A 150 5.99 -13.75 33.85
CA GLN A 150 4.90 -13.22 33.02
C GLN A 150 4.91 -11.68 32.99
N ASP A 151 5.03 -11.03 34.15
CA ASP A 151 5.10 -9.57 34.22
C ASP A 151 6.38 -9.03 33.54
N ILE A 152 7.50 -9.75 33.66
CA ILE A 152 8.76 -9.39 32.98
C ILE A 152 8.55 -9.41 31.46
N ARG A 153 7.95 -10.47 30.91
CA ARG A 153 7.71 -10.57 29.46
C ARG A 153 6.78 -9.45 28.98
N GLN A 154 5.65 -9.24 29.67
CA GLN A 154 4.71 -8.19 29.29
C GLN A 154 5.31 -6.78 29.41
N PHE A 155 5.99 -6.50 30.52
CA PHE A 155 6.67 -5.21 30.70
C PHE A 155 7.77 -4.99 29.67
N HIS A 156 8.56 -6.02 29.36
CA HIS A 156 9.64 -5.91 28.37
C HIS A 156 9.08 -5.63 26.98
N GLN A 157 7.97 -6.26 26.62
CA GLN A 157 7.23 -6.00 25.39
C GLN A 157 6.71 -4.55 25.37
N ASN A 158 5.97 -4.13 26.41
CA ASN A 158 5.42 -2.77 26.51
C ASN A 158 6.53 -1.70 26.47
N LEU A 159 7.64 -1.92 27.18
CA LEU A 159 8.80 -1.05 27.18
C LEU A 159 9.46 -0.95 25.80
N TYR A 160 9.60 -2.08 25.09
CA TYR A 160 10.13 -2.09 23.74
C TYR A 160 9.22 -1.30 22.79
N HIS A 161 7.90 -1.47 22.87
CA HIS A 161 6.94 -0.70 22.08
C HIS A 161 7.05 0.81 22.37
N THR A 162 7.10 1.21 23.64
CA THR A 162 7.27 2.62 24.03
C THR A 162 8.56 3.21 23.48
N ALA A 163 9.69 2.50 23.65
CA ALA A 163 10.97 2.96 23.14
C ALA A 163 10.98 3.06 21.60
N ARG A 164 10.55 2.00 20.90
CA ARG A 164 10.48 1.96 19.43
C ARG A 164 9.64 3.13 18.88
N ARG A 165 8.46 3.39 19.46
CA ARG A 165 7.58 4.51 19.08
C ARG A 165 8.27 5.87 19.24
N ALA A 166 8.97 6.08 20.36
CA ALA A 166 9.67 7.33 20.63
C ALA A 166 10.74 7.62 19.55
N TYR A 167 11.53 6.61 19.18
CA TYR A 167 12.54 6.76 18.12
C TYR A 167 11.93 6.86 16.71
N GLN A 168 10.88 6.13 16.38
CA GLN A 168 10.18 6.27 15.09
C GLN A 168 9.69 7.71 14.88
N ASN A 169 9.05 8.28 15.90
CA ASN A 169 8.56 9.66 15.87
C ASN A 169 9.71 10.66 15.70
N GLN A 170 10.82 10.45 16.40
CA GLN A 170 11.99 11.33 16.30
C GLN A 170 12.70 11.21 14.94
N PHE A 171 12.72 10.03 14.33
CA PHE A 171 13.44 9.78 13.09
C PHE A 171 12.64 10.10 11.84
N GLY A 172 11.30 10.04 11.92
CA GLY A 172 10.40 10.27 10.80
C GLY A 172 10.33 9.11 9.81
N PHE A 173 10.68 7.90 10.23
CA PHE A 173 10.54 6.67 9.43
C PHE A 173 10.22 5.47 10.31
N ASP A 174 9.68 4.42 9.70
CA ASP A 174 9.29 3.19 10.38
C ASP A 174 10.52 2.34 10.78
N ILE A 175 10.59 1.92 12.04
CA ILE A 175 11.63 1.02 12.56
C ILE A 175 11.06 -0.38 12.57
N GLU A 176 11.71 -1.36 11.98
CA GLU A 176 11.25 -2.76 11.97
C GLU A 176 10.84 -3.27 13.38
N TYR A 177 9.70 -3.95 13.46
CA TYR A 177 9.30 -4.64 14.70
C TYR A 177 10.11 -5.93 14.87
N LEU A 178 10.74 -6.08 16.02
CA LEU A 178 11.46 -7.29 16.39
C LEU A 178 10.86 -7.83 17.66
N ASP A 179 10.52 -9.12 17.67
CA ASP A 179 9.97 -9.79 18.84
C ASP A 179 10.86 -9.55 20.08
N PRO A 180 10.38 -8.78 21.07
CA PRO A 180 11.17 -8.32 22.20
C PRO A 180 11.19 -9.40 23.28
N LYS A 181 11.97 -10.46 23.05
CA LYS A 181 12.25 -11.45 24.10
C LYS A 181 13.35 -10.93 25.03
N PRO A 182 13.22 -11.05 26.37
CA PRO A 182 14.30 -10.73 27.29
C PRO A 182 15.61 -11.48 26.99
N GLU A 183 15.52 -12.66 26.38
CA GLU A 183 16.67 -13.48 26.00
C GLU A 183 17.34 -13.01 24.69
N ARG A 184 16.76 -12.02 23.99
CA ARG A 184 17.26 -11.55 22.70
C ARG A 184 18.69 -11.02 22.84
N THR A 185 19.52 -11.40 21.86
CA THR A 185 20.92 -10.99 21.80
C THR A 185 21.22 -10.13 20.58
N VAL A 186 22.26 -9.31 20.69
CA VAL A 186 22.85 -8.57 19.56
C VAL A 186 24.34 -8.83 19.48
N TYR A 187 24.92 -8.84 18.29
CA TYR A 187 26.36 -9.01 18.14
C TYR A 187 27.15 -7.83 18.73
N LEU A 188 28.23 -8.15 19.44
CA LEU A 188 29.25 -7.20 19.83
C LEU A 188 29.85 -6.59 18.56
N SER A 189 29.81 -5.27 18.49
CA SER A 189 30.30 -4.49 17.35
C SER A 189 31.52 -3.68 17.74
N ALA A 190 32.14 -3.02 16.77
CA ALA A 190 33.22 -2.06 16.96
C ALA A 190 32.73 -0.68 16.50
N ASP A 191 32.61 0.26 17.43
CA ASP A 191 32.18 1.63 17.16
C ASP A 191 32.89 2.60 18.13
N PRO A 192 34.02 3.20 17.71
CA PRO A 192 34.79 4.13 18.54
C PRO A 192 33.99 5.36 18.99
N GLU A 193 32.99 5.78 18.20
CA GLU A 193 32.17 6.96 18.44
C GLU A 193 30.82 6.63 19.08
N MET A 194 30.69 5.43 19.67
CA MET A 194 29.43 5.04 20.30
C MET A 194 29.03 6.00 21.44
N TYR A 195 27.73 6.30 21.49
CA TYR A 195 27.14 7.16 22.51
C TYR A 195 26.77 6.34 23.75
N PHE A 196 27.16 6.80 24.94
CA PHE A 196 26.78 6.21 26.23
C PHE A 196 26.44 7.31 27.23
N ASN A 197 25.24 7.26 27.79
CA ASN A 197 24.80 8.15 28.87
C ASN A 197 24.25 7.30 30.05
N PRO A 198 25.02 7.09 31.13
CA PRO A 198 24.56 6.29 32.27
C PRO A 198 23.35 6.91 33.01
N GLU A 199 23.13 8.22 32.86
CA GLU A 199 22.05 8.98 33.48
C GLU A 199 20.85 9.18 32.54
N ALA A 200 20.72 8.34 31.51
CA ALA A 200 19.61 8.42 30.56
C ALA A 200 18.24 8.27 31.25
N ARG A 201 17.28 9.11 30.83
CA ARG A 201 15.92 9.08 31.37
C ARG A 201 15.25 7.74 31.03
N PRO A 202 14.66 7.01 32.00
CA PRO A 202 13.97 5.77 31.68
C PRO A 202 12.64 6.03 30.97
N PHE A 203 12.27 5.14 30.06
CA PHE A 203 10.90 5.07 29.55
C PHE A 203 9.99 4.45 30.62
N LYS A 204 8.75 4.92 30.71
CA LYS A 204 7.76 4.33 31.60
C LYS A 204 6.94 3.28 30.84
N ALA A 205 6.73 2.12 31.47
CA ALA A 205 5.90 1.04 30.93
C ALA A 205 5.17 0.31 32.07
N ASP A 206 4.04 -0.34 31.76
CA ASP A 206 3.29 -1.16 32.71
C ASP A 206 3.42 -2.66 32.40
N THR A 207 2.77 -3.50 33.20
CA THR A 207 2.70 -4.96 33.03
C THR A 207 1.33 -5.42 32.51
N LYS A 208 0.48 -4.50 32.02
CA LYS A 208 -0.85 -4.86 31.55
C LYS A 208 -0.78 -5.26 30.08
N GLN A 209 -1.59 -6.25 29.73
CA GLN A 209 -1.82 -6.59 28.34
C GLN A 209 -2.81 -5.59 27.77
N HIS A 210 -2.39 -4.85 26.75
CA HIS A 210 -3.23 -3.86 26.07
C HIS A 210 -3.90 -4.54 24.88
N ASP A 211 -4.98 -5.29 25.13
CA ASP A 211 -5.75 -5.99 24.08
C ASP A 211 -6.61 -5.03 23.24
N GLN A 212 -6.76 -3.78 23.68
CA GLN A 212 -7.42 -2.70 22.97
C GLN A 212 -6.46 -1.53 22.85
N GLU A 213 -6.37 -0.97 21.66
CA GLU A 213 -5.58 0.22 21.41
C GLU A 213 -6.24 1.41 22.08
N GLU A 214 -5.78 1.77 23.28
CA GLU A 214 -6.18 3.02 23.88
C GLU A 214 -5.67 4.16 22.97
N PRO A 215 -6.59 5.00 22.44
CA PRO A 215 -6.17 6.13 21.62
C PRO A 215 -5.22 6.99 22.44
N ALA A 216 -4.14 7.43 21.80
CA ALA A 216 -3.19 8.34 22.42
C ALA A 216 -3.98 9.52 22.98
N ALA A 217 -3.91 9.67 24.31
CA ALA A 217 -4.45 10.85 24.96
C ALA A 217 -3.67 12.04 24.42
N ILE A 218 -4.34 12.85 23.60
CA ILE A 218 -3.77 14.12 23.17
C ILE A 218 -3.71 14.95 24.45
N SER A 219 -2.49 15.34 24.84
CA SER A 219 -2.37 16.48 25.76
C SER A 219 -3.13 17.60 25.07
N MET A 220 -4.30 17.94 25.60
CA MET A 220 -4.95 19.19 25.25
C MET A 220 -3.95 20.26 25.63
N GLU A 221 -3.13 20.66 24.66
CA GLU A 221 -2.34 21.88 24.75
C GLU A 221 -3.33 22.91 25.28
N SER A 222 -2.99 23.45 26.45
CA SER A 222 -3.87 24.25 27.30
C SER A 222 -4.78 25.14 26.46
N ASP A 223 -6.02 25.43 26.89
CA ASP A 223 -6.94 26.31 26.13
C ASP A 223 -6.35 27.70 25.80
N LEU A 224 -5.15 28.03 26.32
CA LEU A 224 -4.31 29.16 25.95
C LEU A 224 -3.62 29.03 24.57
N LEU A 225 -3.43 27.81 24.04
CA LEU A 225 -2.63 27.49 22.87
C LEU A 225 -3.46 27.02 21.69
N MET A 226 -3.07 27.48 20.50
CA MET A 226 -3.66 26.97 19.27
C MET A 226 -3.19 25.52 19.08
N PRO A 227 -4.10 24.56 18.80
CA PRO A 227 -3.74 23.15 18.74
C PRO A 227 -2.58 22.86 17.78
N GLY A 228 -1.54 22.17 18.27
CA GLY A 228 -0.36 21.76 17.51
C GLY A 228 0.61 22.90 17.20
N ARG A 229 0.56 24.00 17.97
CA ARG A 229 1.38 25.19 17.74
C ARG A 229 2.19 25.56 18.97
N THR A 230 3.42 26.00 18.73
CA THR A 230 4.24 26.60 19.79
C THR A 230 3.59 27.88 20.32
N VAL A 231 3.98 28.28 21.53
CA VAL A 231 3.54 29.51 22.20
C VAL A 231 3.68 30.73 21.27
N THR A 232 4.87 30.93 20.69
CA THR A 232 5.15 32.04 19.78
C THR A 232 4.29 32.00 18.51
N ARG A 233 4.08 30.82 17.92
CA ARG A 233 3.19 30.69 16.75
C ARG A 233 1.75 30.96 17.12
N THR A 234 1.29 30.51 18.27
CA THR A 234 -0.05 30.81 18.77
C THR A 234 -0.27 32.31 18.86
N TYR A 235 0.66 33.04 19.48
CA TYR A 235 0.58 34.51 19.58
C TYR A 235 0.55 35.19 18.21
N HIS A 236 1.41 34.76 17.29
CA HIS A 236 1.45 35.30 15.94
C HIS A 236 0.14 35.09 15.17
N PHE A 237 -0.39 33.86 15.16
CA PHE A 237 -1.66 33.57 14.50
C PHE A 237 -2.83 34.28 15.17
N ASN A 238 -2.89 34.27 16.51
CA ASN A 238 -3.96 34.97 17.23
C ASN A 238 -3.95 36.48 16.92
N TRP A 239 -2.77 37.09 16.88
CA TRP A 239 -2.61 38.49 16.46
C TRP A 239 -3.15 38.73 15.03
N LEU A 240 -2.86 37.85 14.07
CA LEU A 240 -3.40 37.97 12.71
C LEU A 240 -4.94 37.92 12.67
N PHE A 241 -5.56 37.07 13.49
CA PHE A 241 -7.02 37.01 13.60
C PHE A 241 -7.59 38.28 14.23
N ILE A 242 -6.94 38.82 15.27
CA ILE A 242 -7.31 40.10 15.89
C ILE A 242 -7.25 41.23 14.86
N VAL A 243 -6.13 41.34 14.14
CA VAL A 243 -5.93 42.38 13.11
C VAL A 243 -6.97 42.24 12.00
N LYS A 244 -7.23 41.02 11.51
CA LYS A 244 -8.25 40.77 10.50
C LYS A 244 -9.64 41.16 10.98
N GLN A 245 -9.98 40.84 12.23
CA GLN A 245 -11.26 41.22 12.82
C GLN A 245 -11.39 42.75 12.91
N VAL A 246 -10.36 43.42 13.44
CA VAL A 246 -10.36 44.89 13.55
C VAL A 246 -10.39 45.55 12.17
N LEU A 247 -9.58 45.10 11.21
CA LEU A 247 -9.55 45.63 9.84
C LEU A 247 -10.84 45.34 9.04
N GLY A 248 -11.56 44.26 9.36
CA GLY A 248 -12.85 43.95 8.76
C GLY A 248 -13.95 44.94 9.17
N ASP A 249 -13.89 45.44 10.40
CA ASP A 249 -14.81 46.44 10.97
C ASP A 249 -14.49 47.89 10.49
N TYR A 250 -13.53 48.06 9.57
CA TYR A 250 -12.72 49.29 9.43
C TYR A 250 -13.05 50.21 8.25
N PHE A 251 -14.05 49.90 7.43
CA PHE A 251 -14.39 50.69 6.23
C PHE A 251 -15.17 52.00 6.49
N ASP A 252 -15.54 52.34 7.74
CA ASP A 252 -16.53 53.39 8.04
C ASP A 252 -16.10 54.57 8.96
N LEU A 253 -14.81 54.76 9.31
CA LEU A 253 -14.39 55.81 10.28
C LEU A 253 -13.74 57.06 9.64
N PRO A 254 -13.77 58.29 10.20
CA PRO A 254 -13.06 59.49 9.68
C PRO A 254 -11.53 59.49 9.91
N ASP A 255 -10.76 60.29 9.13
CA ASP A 255 -9.29 60.15 8.92
C ASP A 255 -8.35 60.61 10.07
N GLU A 256 -8.68 61.59 10.92
CA GLU A 256 -7.67 62.24 11.80
C GLU A 256 -7.34 61.48 13.11
N ASP A 257 -8.29 60.75 13.71
CA ASP A 257 -8.08 59.94 14.93
C ASP A 257 -8.02 58.43 14.65
N ARG A 258 -8.06 58.04 13.36
CA ARG A 258 -8.35 56.67 12.91
C ARG A 258 -7.28 55.69 13.38
N GLN A 259 -6.01 56.02 13.15
CA GLN A 259 -4.90 55.12 13.47
C GLN A 259 -4.77 54.85 14.98
N MET A 260 -4.95 55.88 15.79
CA MET A 260 -4.91 55.76 17.24
C MET A 260 -6.01 54.82 17.76
N GLN A 261 -7.24 54.97 17.28
CA GLN A 261 -8.35 54.08 17.64
C GLN A 261 -8.15 52.64 17.16
N LEU A 262 -7.57 52.45 15.96
CA LEU A 262 -7.19 51.13 15.46
C LEU A 262 -6.22 50.44 16.42
N LEU A 263 -5.12 51.12 16.72
CA LEU A 263 -4.01 50.59 17.52
C LEU A 263 -4.47 50.31 18.94
N MET A 264 -5.32 51.18 19.52
CA MET A 264 -5.93 50.94 20.83
C MET A 264 -6.79 49.67 20.83
N ARG A 265 -7.61 49.45 19.79
CA ARG A 265 -8.48 48.27 19.72
C ARG A 265 -7.68 46.98 19.51
N ILE A 266 -6.65 47.00 18.66
CA ILE A 266 -5.74 45.86 18.50
C ILE A 266 -5.00 45.57 19.80
N ALA A 267 -4.40 46.58 20.44
CA ALA A 267 -3.65 46.41 21.68
C ALA A 267 -4.55 45.85 22.80
N THR A 268 -5.77 46.36 22.93
CA THR A 268 -6.77 45.89 23.92
C THR A 268 -7.15 44.45 23.66
N MET A 269 -7.44 44.08 22.40
CA MET A 269 -7.78 42.70 22.06
C MET A 269 -6.60 41.73 22.24
N CYS A 270 -5.37 42.18 21.97
CA CYS A 270 -4.18 41.38 22.22
C CYS A 270 -4.00 41.11 23.72
N LEU A 271 -4.21 42.13 24.54
CA LEU A 271 -4.14 42.03 26.00
C LEU A 271 -5.23 41.10 26.55
N ASP A 272 -6.49 41.30 26.16
CA ASP A 272 -7.64 40.48 26.58
C ASP A 272 -7.44 38.98 26.25
N GLN A 273 -6.67 38.69 25.20
CA GLN A 273 -6.39 37.33 24.74
C GLN A 273 -5.02 36.79 25.19
N GLY A 274 -4.31 37.54 26.04
CA GLY A 274 -3.08 37.07 26.70
C GLY A 274 -1.84 37.06 25.81
N ILE A 275 -1.79 37.86 24.73
CA ILE A 275 -0.59 38.02 23.91
C ILE A 275 0.39 38.94 24.66
N PRO A 276 1.68 38.60 24.81
CA PRO A 276 2.66 39.46 25.49
C PRO A 276 2.90 40.78 24.74
N LEU A 277 3.13 41.86 25.50
CA LEU A 277 3.38 43.21 24.97
C LEU A 277 4.45 43.22 23.88
N SER A 278 5.62 42.63 24.15
CA SER A 278 6.75 42.59 23.22
C SER A 278 6.39 41.92 21.88
N HIS A 279 5.57 40.87 21.94
CA HIS A 279 5.13 40.14 20.75
C HIS A 279 4.07 40.92 19.98
N ALA A 280 3.05 41.45 20.65
CA ALA A 280 1.96 42.21 20.02
C ALA A 280 2.47 43.53 19.40
N GLN A 281 3.35 44.24 20.11
CA GLN A 281 3.96 45.48 19.65
C GLN A 281 4.93 45.22 18.49
N GLY A 282 5.78 44.20 18.59
CA GLY A 282 6.71 43.82 17.52
C GLY A 282 5.99 43.47 16.21
N MET A 283 4.97 42.62 16.29
CA MET A 283 4.12 42.26 15.14
C MET A 283 3.45 43.48 14.49
N THR A 284 3.02 44.44 15.30
CA THR A 284 2.35 45.65 14.80
C THR A 284 3.33 46.62 14.15
N LEU A 285 4.56 46.73 14.67
CA LEU A 285 5.64 47.51 14.07
C LEU A 285 6.12 46.92 12.73
N GLU A 286 6.04 45.60 12.56
CA GLU A 286 6.37 44.95 11.29
C GLU A 286 5.26 45.07 10.24
N HIS A 287 4.05 45.47 10.62
CA HIS A 287 2.91 45.50 9.69
C HIS A 287 2.84 46.81 8.88
N PRO A 288 2.89 46.75 7.52
CA PRO A 288 3.06 47.92 6.67
C PRO A 288 2.00 49.03 6.84
N LEU A 289 0.75 48.64 7.11
CA LEU A 289 -0.37 49.59 7.26
C LEU A 289 -0.57 50.10 8.69
N LEU A 290 0.02 49.43 9.68
CA LEU A 290 -0.19 49.75 11.10
C LEU A 290 0.96 50.59 11.67
N ASN A 291 2.11 50.55 11.02
CA ASN A 291 3.34 51.21 11.43
C ASN A 291 3.64 52.49 10.62
N THR A 292 2.65 53.35 10.39
CA THR A 292 2.92 54.68 9.77
C THR A 292 3.61 55.64 10.75
N ASP A 293 3.40 55.44 12.06
CA ASP A 293 4.11 56.12 13.15
C ASP A 293 4.57 55.09 14.20
N PRO A 294 5.85 54.69 14.19
CA PRO A 294 6.40 53.72 15.14
C PRO A 294 6.34 54.16 16.60
N GLU A 295 6.39 55.48 16.85
CA GLU A 295 6.40 56.03 18.20
C GLU A 295 4.98 56.00 18.79
N LEU A 296 3.98 56.30 17.96
CA LEU A 296 2.57 56.11 18.29
C LEU A 296 2.25 54.63 18.63
N VAL A 297 2.70 53.68 17.81
CA VAL A 297 2.51 52.23 18.08
C VAL A 297 3.11 51.85 19.43
N LYS A 298 4.34 52.31 19.72
CA LYS A 298 4.99 52.01 21.01
C LYS A 298 4.20 52.58 22.19
N ASN A 299 3.83 53.85 22.11
CA ASN A 299 3.12 54.55 23.19
C ASN A 299 1.74 53.95 23.45
N VAL A 300 0.97 53.62 22.40
CA VAL A 300 -0.35 53.01 22.54
C VAL A 300 -0.28 51.66 23.20
N PHE A 301 0.59 50.77 22.72
CA PHE A 301 0.71 49.43 23.29
C PHE A 301 1.21 49.46 24.73
N SER A 302 2.20 50.30 25.06
CA SER A 302 2.65 50.46 26.44
C SER A 302 1.53 50.98 27.34
N THR A 303 0.79 52.01 26.89
CA THR A 303 -0.33 52.59 27.66
C THR A 303 -1.42 51.56 27.94
N VAL A 304 -1.82 50.78 26.94
CA VAL A 304 -2.87 49.75 27.10
C VAL A 304 -2.41 48.61 28.00
N TYR A 305 -1.16 48.17 27.90
CA TYR A 305 -0.63 47.09 28.73
C TYR A 305 -0.29 47.53 30.15
N ASP A 306 -0.03 48.82 30.41
CA ASP A 306 0.12 49.36 31.76
C ASP A 306 -1.18 49.24 32.57
N VAL A 307 -2.34 49.30 31.92
CA VAL A 307 -3.65 49.03 32.58
C VAL A 307 -3.73 47.59 33.09
N ALA A 308 -3.03 46.64 32.44
CA ALA A 308 -2.97 45.24 32.88
C ALA A 308 -2.22 45.03 34.19
N LEU A 309 -1.48 46.03 34.68
CA LEU A 309 -0.84 46.01 36.00
C LEU A 309 -1.81 46.38 37.13
N GLN A 310 -2.99 46.92 36.79
CA GLN A 310 -4.01 47.26 37.78
C GLN A 310 -4.77 46.01 38.24
N ALA A 311 -4.89 45.83 39.56
CA ALA A 311 -5.55 44.66 40.17
C ALA A 311 -7.01 44.53 39.73
N ASP A 312 -7.75 45.64 39.74
CA ASP A 312 -9.17 45.71 39.35
C ASP A 312 -9.41 45.28 37.90
N TYR A 313 -8.45 45.57 37.00
CA TYR A 313 -8.55 45.18 35.60
C TYR A 313 -8.41 43.67 35.44
N ARG A 314 -7.44 43.03 36.11
CA ARG A 314 -7.23 41.57 36.06
C ARG A 314 -8.41 40.78 36.62
N GLU A 315 -9.07 41.30 37.66
CA GLU A 315 -10.24 40.67 38.27
C GLU A 315 -11.48 40.78 37.38
N LYS A 316 -11.66 41.93 36.71
CA LYS A 316 -12.80 42.22 35.83
C LYS A 316 -12.66 41.64 34.42
N HIS A 317 -11.44 41.64 33.88
CA HIS A 317 -11.11 41.18 32.52
C HIS A 317 -10.31 39.88 32.61
N LYS A 318 -11.03 38.75 32.79
CA LYS A 318 -10.45 37.41 32.67
C LYS A 318 -9.87 37.22 31.25
N ILE A 319 -8.65 36.71 31.15
CA ILE A 319 -8.02 36.38 29.87
C ILE A 319 -8.90 35.38 29.12
N ARG A 320 -9.20 35.67 27.84
CA ARG A 320 -9.99 34.82 26.94
C ARG A 320 -9.11 34.45 25.75
N PRO A 321 -8.24 33.44 25.87
CA PRO A 321 -7.32 33.09 24.81
C PRO A 321 -8.07 32.69 23.55
N LEU A 322 -7.47 32.97 22.39
CA LEU A 322 -7.96 32.57 21.08
C LEU A 322 -9.39 33.03 20.75
N LYS A 323 -9.96 33.99 21.48
CA LYS A 323 -11.33 34.48 21.27
C LYS A 323 -11.55 35.02 19.85
N SER A 324 -10.52 35.56 19.21
CA SER A 324 -10.61 36.03 17.82
C SER A 324 -10.42 34.91 16.78
N VAL A 325 -9.97 33.73 17.19
CA VAL A 325 -9.84 32.56 16.32
C VAL A 325 -11.21 31.88 16.21
N PRO A 326 -11.72 31.59 15.01
CA PRO A 326 -12.98 30.90 14.85
C PRO A 326 -12.97 29.52 15.53
N ASP A 327 -14.00 29.22 16.33
CA ASP A 327 -14.11 27.94 17.05
C ASP A 327 -14.05 26.73 16.10
N ASP A 328 -14.67 26.83 14.91
CA ASP A 328 -14.64 25.78 13.88
C ASP A 328 -13.21 25.46 13.40
N LEU A 329 -12.35 26.48 13.31
CA LEU A 329 -10.95 26.28 12.94
C LEU A 329 -10.20 25.55 14.05
N ILE A 330 -10.44 25.92 15.31
CA ILE A 330 -9.85 25.25 16.48
C ILE A 330 -10.29 23.79 16.52
N GLN A 331 -11.59 23.50 16.34
CA GLN A 331 -12.09 22.13 16.31
C GLN A 331 -11.49 21.34 15.13
N THR A 332 -11.41 21.93 13.93
CA THR A 332 -10.78 21.28 12.78
C THR A 332 -9.32 20.91 13.05
N MET A 333 -8.55 21.81 13.69
CA MET A 333 -7.17 21.52 14.08
C MET A 333 -7.08 20.40 15.12
N ARG A 334 -7.97 20.40 16.13
CA ARG A 334 -8.04 19.32 17.14
C ARG A 334 -8.39 17.98 16.49
N THR A 335 -9.36 17.95 15.56
CA THR A 335 -9.73 16.75 14.80
C THR A 335 -8.56 16.24 13.98
N GLU A 336 -7.83 17.11 13.27
CA GLU A 336 -6.66 16.72 12.48
C GLU A 336 -5.56 16.13 13.36
N ILE A 337 -5.25 16.76 14.50
CA ILE A 337 -4.26 16.24 15.45
C ILE A 337 -4.71 14.88 15.99
N PHE A 338 -5.98 14.74 16.37
CA PHE A 338 -6.53 13.48 16.86
C PHE A 338 -6.41 12.37 15.84
N LEU A 339 -6.86 12.62 14.61
CA LEU A 339 -6.83 11.59 13.57
C LEU A 339 -5.38 11.21 13.24
N ASN A 340 -4.48 12.17 13.10
CA ASN A 340 -3.07 11.91 12.81
C ASN A 340 -2.31 11.32 14.01
N ALA A 341 -2.74 11.52 15.25
CA ALA A 341 -2.09 10.95 16.42
C ALA A 341 -2.46 9.47 16.62
N ASN A 342 -3.66 9.07 16.17
CA ASN A 342 -4.22 7.75 16.43
C ASN A 342 -4.19 6.82 15.21
N PHE A 343 -4.28 7.37 14.00
CA PHE A 343 -4.44 6.58 12.78
C PHE A 343 -3.39 6.93 11.71
N ASP A 344 -2.91 5.91 11.02
CA ASP A 344 -2.37 6.07 9.68
C ASP A 344 -3.52 5.89 8.69
N MET A 345 -3.72 6.86 7.80
CA MET A 345 -4.80 6.82 6.81
C MET A 345 -4.23 7.04 5.42
N ARG A 346 -4.76 6.30 4.47
CA ARG A 346 -4.39 6.41 3.05
C ARG A 346 -5.58 6.15 2.16
N LYS A 347 -5.59 6.73 0.97
CA LYS A 347 -6.61 6.50 -0.05
C LYS A 347 -6.10 5.52 -1.08
N ASN A 348 -6.69 4.34 -1.15
CA ASN A 348 -6.37 3.37 -2.17
C ASN A 348 -6.85 3.88 -3.54
N LEU A 349 -5.92 4.10 -4.46
CA LEU A 349 -6.23 4.65 -5.78
C LEU A 349 -6.91 3.66 -6.73
N MET A 350 -6.74 2.35 -6.50
CA MET A 350 -7.38 1.32 -7.33
C MET A 350 -8.84 1.13 -6.90
N THR A 351 -9.09 0.93 -5.61
CA THR A 351 -10.47 0.72 -5.11
C THR A 351 -11.24 2.02 -4.90
N GLY A 352 -10.53 3.15 -4.76
CA GLY A 352 -11.10 4.45 -4.39
C GLY A 352 -11.48 4.59 -2.91
N VAL A 353 -11.29 3.53 -2.13
CA VAL A 353 -11.68 3.44 -0.71
C VAL A 353 -10.54 3.97 0.17
N ALA A 354 -10.89 4.77 1.18
CA ALA A 354 -9.94 5.13 2.22
C ALA A 354 -9.66 3.91 3.10
N GLU A 355 -8.41 3.72 3.48
CA GLU A 355 -7.95 2.68 4.38
C GLU A 355 -7.33 3.33 5.61
N TYR A 356 -7.45 2.65 6.73
CA TYR A 356 -6.84 3.08 7.97
C TYR A 356 -6.14 1.91 8.65
N ARG A 357 -5.19 2.23 9.50
CA ARG A 357 -4.78 1.37 10.59
C ARG A 357 -4.57 2.26 11.81
N TYR A 358 -4.75 1.70 12.99
CA TYR A 358 -4.28 2.41 14.16
C TYR A 358 -2.74 2.43 14.13
N LYS A 359 -2.15 3.55 14.55
CA LYS A 359 -0.69 3.72 14.56
C LYS A 359 0.02 2.69 15.43
N TYR A 360 -0.71 2.11 16.39
CA TYR A 360 -0.17 1.34 17.49
C TYR A 360 -0.59 -0.13 17.46
N ALA A 361 -1.29 -0.56 16.41
CA ALA A 361 -1.76 -1.92 16.20
C ALA A 361 -0.60 -2.92 16.11
N GLU A 362 -0.77 -4.11 16.68
CA GLU A 362 0.22 -5.19 16.53
C GLU A 362 0.30 -5.71 15.09
N ASP A 363 -0.85 -5.83 14.40
CA ASP A 363 -0.92 -6.39 13.05
C ASP A 363 -0.34 -5.44 11.97
N GLN A 364 -0.27 -4.14 12.25
CA GLN A 364 0.16 -3.07 11.33
C GLN A 364 -0.53 -3.11 9.95
N THR A 365 -1.71 -3.75 9.87
CA THR A 365 -2.43 -3.96 8.61
C THR A 365 -3.43 -2.85 8.35
N PHE A 366 -3.44 -2.35 7.12
CA PHE A 366 -4.47 -1.41 6.68
C PHE A 366 -5.78 -2.13 6.41
N LYS A 367 -6.88 -1.57 6.92
CA LYS A 367 -8.24 -2.06 6.81
C LYS A 367 -9.10 -1.01 6.08
N PRO A 368 -10.15 -1.42 5.36
CA PRO A 368 -11.07 -0.47 4.74
C PRO A 368 -11.71 0.45 5.80
N LEU A 369 -11.72 1.74 5.52
CA LEU A 369 -12.32 2.76 6.37
C LEU A 369 -13.82 2.84 6.04
N THR A 370 -14.60 1.95 6.66
CA THR A 370 -16.06 1.84 6.50
C THR A 370 -16.79 2.99 7.19
N GLU A 371 -18.08 3.15 6.90
CA GLU A 371 -18.91 4.14 7.60
C GLU A 371 -18.99 3.87 9.11
N GLU A 372 -19.05 2.60 9.52
CA GLU A 372 -19.00 2.19 10.94
C GLU A 372 -17.71 2.68 11.61
N VAL A 373 -16.56 2.47 10.95
CA VAL A 373 -15.27 2.96 11.45
C VAL A 373 -15.22 4.49 11.51
N ARG A 374 -15.78 5.19 10.52
CA ARG A 374 -15.88 6.67 10.55
C ARG A 374 -16.68 7.15 11.77
N ASN A 375 -17.77 6.45 12.09
CA ASN A 375 -18.60 6.75 13.24
C ASN A 375 -17.83 6.47 14.55
N ASP A 376 -17.11 5.36 14.63
CA ASP A 376 -16.27 5.04 15.80
C ASP A 376 -15.17 6.08 16.01
N MET A 377 -14.45 6.49 14.96
CA MET A 377 -13.46 7.57 15.03
C MET A 377 -14.07 8.88 15.53
N THR A 378 -15.32 9.15 15.13
CA THR A 378 -16.06 10.34 15.54
C THR A 378 -16.45 10.28 17.02
N LEU A 379 -16.94 9.12 17.48
CA LEU A 379 -17.26 8.90 18.89
C LEU A 379 -16.02 9.04 19.77
N GLN A 380 -14.89 8.46 19.36
CA GLN A 380 -13.61 8.60 20.07
C GLN A 380 -13.13 10.06 20.14
N ALA A 381 -13.30 10.84 19.07
CA ALA A 381 -12.98 12.26 19.09
C ALA A 381 -13.86 13.03 20.09
N ILE A 382 -15.17 12.73 20.13
CA ILE A 382 -16.12 13.34 21.07
C ILE A 382 -15.78 13.00 22.52
N GLU A 383 -15.42 11.74 22.80
CA GLU A 383 -14.97 11.30 24.13
C GLU A 383 -13.72 12.05 24.60
N GLN A 384 -12.83 12.43 23.68
CA GLN A 384 -11.70 13.32 23.94
C GLN A 384 -12.07 14.81 23.96
N GLY A 385 -13.34 15.18 24.10
CA GLY A 385 -13.78 16.57 24.25
C GLY A 385 -13.66 17.43 22.98
N ILE A 386 -13.46 16.81 21.81
CA ILE A 386 -13.51 17.49 20.52
C ILE A 386 -14.99 17.69 20.18
N LYS A 387 -15.43 18.94 20.18
CA LYS A 387 -16.86 19.25 20.02
C LYS A 387 -17.30 18.97 18.60
N GLY A 388 -18.45 18.29 18.50
CA GLY A 388 -18.97 17.68 17.30
C GLY A 388 -19.00 18.59 16.07
N TRP A 389 -18.43 18.04 15.01
CA TRP A 389 -18.99 18.10 13.68
C TRP A 389 -18.55 16.80 13.00
N ASP A 390 -19.37 15.74 12.95
CA ASP A 390 -19.05 14.46 12.25
C ASP A 390 -18.56 14.72 10.82
N GLN A 391 -18.96 15.87 10.28
CA GLN A 391 -18.49 16.41 9.01
C GLN A 391 -17.00 16.73 8.97
N ASN A 392 -16.33 17.10 10.07
CA ASN A 392 -14.90 17.41 10.09
C ASN A 392 -14.03 16.15 9.95
N VAL A 393 -14.40 15.04 10.62
CA VAL A 393 -13.74 13.74 10.42
C VAL A 393 -13.92 13.30 8.96
N ASN A 394 -15.15 13.33 8.46
CA ASN A 394 -15.45 12.97 7.07
C ASN A 394 -14.73 13.87 6.04
N ARG A 395 -14.76 15.20 6.24
CA ARG A 395 -14.04 16.16 5.38
C ARG A 395 -12.56 15.91 5.40
N PHE A 396 -11.97 15.59 6.56
CA PHE A 396 -10.54 15.27 6.65
C PHE A 396 -10.21 14.03 5.84
N ILE A 397 -10.93 12.92 6.06
CA ILE A 397 -10.75 11.64 5.36
C ILE A 397 -10.95 11.79 3.85
N ASP A 398 -11.97 12.55 3.42
CA ASP A 398 -12.28 12.71 2.01
C ASP A 398 -11.47 13.84 1.32
N SER A 399 -10.58 14.52 2.06
CA SER A 399 -9.70 15.56 1.53
C SER A 399 -8.41 15.00 0.93
N THR A 400 -7.62 15.87 0.30
CA THR A 400 -6.26 15.57 -0.17
C THR A 400 -5.22 15.52 0.95
N ARG A 401 -5.63 15.56 2.23
CA ARG A 401 -4.72 15.49 3.37
C ARG A 401 -4.28 14.06 3.70
N ILE A 402 -5.11 13.06 3.38
CA ILE A 402 -4.69 11.66 3.51
C ILE A 402 -3.81 11.25 2.33
N GLU A 403 -2.81 10.40 2.60
CA GLU A 403 -1.84 9.96 1.58
C GLU A 403 -2.55 9.19 0.47
N GLN A 404 -2.17 9.41 -0.80
CA GLN A 404 -2.65 8.58 -1.90
C GLN A 404 -1.78 7.33 -2.02
N TYR A 405 -2.41 6.16 -2.04
CA TYR A 405 -1.75 4.88 -2.07
C TYR A 405 -2.09 4.13 -3.36
N ASP A 406 -1.08 3.92 -4.20
CA ASP A 406 -1.15 3.03 -5.37
C ASP A 406 -0.57 1.65 -4.95
N PRO A 407 -1.42 0.62 -4.73
CA PRO A 407 -0.99 -0.67 -4.21
C PRO A 407 0.05 -1.36 -5.11
N VAL A 408 -0.20 -1.39 -6.42
CA VAL A 408 0.66 -2.10 -7.36
C VAL A 408 1.99 -1.37 -7.56
N ASN A 409 1.99 -0.04 -7.73
CA ASN A 409 3.24 0.71 -7.85
C ASN A 409 4.05 0.67 -6.56
N THR A 410 3.39 0.77 -5.40
CA THR A 410 4.09 0.71 -4.11
C THR A 410 4.75 -0.66 -3.92
N TRP A 411 4.09 -1.74 -4.32
CA TRP A 411 4.67 -3.08 -4.30
C TRP A 411 5.84 -3.19 -5.30
N LEU A 412 5.69 -2.72 -6.54
CA LEU A 412 6.76 -2.70 -7.54
C LEU A 412 8.00 -1.91 -7.07
N ASN A 413 7.80 -0.80 -6.33
CA ASN A 413 8.89 0.02 -5.79
C ASN A 413 9.70 -0.67 -4.67
N LYS A 414 9.15 -1.73 -4.05
CA LYS A 414 9.80 -2.51 -3.00
C LYS A 414 10.47 -3.78 -3.53
N LEU A 415 10.46 -4.00 -4.84
CA LEU A 415 11.10 -5.17 -5.44
C LEU A 415 12.63 -5.07 -5.32
N PRO A 416 13.32 -6.21 -5.14
CA PRO A 416 14.77 -6.26 -5.29
C PRO A 416 15.16 -6.02 -6.76
N GLU A 417 16.46 -5.81 -7.00
CA GLU A 417 16.98 -5.92 -8.36
C GLU A 417 16.80 -7.34 -8.88
N TRP A 418 16.59 -7.45 -10.20
CA TRP A 418 16.51 -8.74 -10.87
C TRP A 418 17.86 -9.46 -10.78
N ASP A 419 17.85 -10.70 -10.32
CA ASP A 419 19.06 -11.49 -10.08
C ASP A 419 19.69 -12.13 -11.35
N GLY A 420 19.04 -11.96 -12.51
CA GLY A 420 19.49 -12.49 -13.80
C GLY A 420 18.89 -13.85 -14.19
N HIS A 421 18.13 -14.51 -13.33
CA HIS A 421 17.46 -15.78 -13.64
C HIS A 421 16.13 -15.56 -14.39
N ASP A 422 15.82 -16.39 -15.40
CA ASP A 422 14.61 -16.22 -16.21
C ASP A 422 13.37 -16.85 -15.54
N TYR A 423 12.80 -16.14 -14.57
CA TYR A 423 11.59 -16.55 -13.85
C TYR A 423 10.33 -16.54 -14.73
N ILE A 424 10.29 -15.72 -15.79
CA ILE A 424 9.19 -15.74 -16.77
C ILE A 424 9.19 -17.05 -17.55
N ALA A 425 10.36 -17.54 -17.97
CA ALA A 425 10.50 -18.85 -18.62
C ALA A 425 10.10 -19.99 -17.68
N GLU A 426 10.52 -19.94 -16.40
CA GLU A 426 10.09 -20.91 -15.39
C GLU A 426 8.57 -20.92 -15.20
N LEU A 427 7.94 -19.74 -15.13
CA LEU A 427 6.48 -19.61 -15.05
C LEU A 427 5.80 -20.18 -16.30
N ALA A 428 6.34 -19.91 -17.50
CA ALA A 428 5.81 -20.46 -18.74
C ALA A 428 5.84 -22.00 -18.72
N GLY A 429 6.92 -22.58 -18.23
CA GLY A 429 7.12 -24.03 -18.10
C GLY A 429 6.13 -24.74 -17.16
N ARG A 430 5.44 -24.01 -16.27
CA ARG A 430 4.38 -24.58 -15.42
C ARG A 430 3.11 -24.92 -16.18
N VAL A 431 2.91 -24.33 -17.36
CA VAL A 431 1.78 -24.61 -18.25
C VAL A 431 2.23 -25.60 -19.32
N PRO A 432 1.84 -26.89 -19.25
CA PRO A 432 2.20 -27.83 -20.31
C PRO A 432 1.41 -27.49 -21.57
N THR A 433 2.13 -27.23 -22.66
CA THR A 433 1.57 -26.78 -23.94
C THR A 433 2.47 -27.21 -25.09
N ASP A 434 1.87 -27.40 -26.28
CA ASP A 434 2.58 -27.64 -27.54
C ASP A 434 2.72 -26.35 -28.37
N GLN A 435 2.26 -25.20 -27.85
CA GLN A 435 2.35 -23.91 -28.52
C GLN A 435 3.80 -23.40 -28.50
N PRO A 436 4.45 -23.23 -29.67
CA PRO A 436 5.90 -23.01 -29.76
C PRO A 436 6.34 -21.67 -29.16
N HIS A 437 5.48 -20.64 -29.20
CA HIS A 437 5.83 -19.29 -28.78
C HIS A 437 5.19 -18.87 -27.45
N TRP A 438 4.65 -19.82 -26.68
CA TRP A 438 3.97 -19.52 -25.40
C TRP A 438 4.83 -18.66 -24.45
N GLU A 439 6.08 -19.03 -24.23
CA GLU A 439 6.99 -18.30 -23.34
C GLU A 439 7.18 -16.84 -23.79
N LYS A 440 7.40 -16.62 -25.10
CA LYS A 440 7.56 -15.30 -25.71
C LYS A 440 6.30 -14.44 -25.49
N TYR A 441 5.12 -14.99 -25.75
CA TYR A 441 3.86 -14.28 -25.58
C TYR A 441 3.54 -13.99 -24.11
N LEU A 442 3.85 -14.93 -23.20
CA LEU A 442 3.71 -14.71 -21.76
C LEU A 442 4.62 -13.57 -21.28
N ARG A 443 5.87 -13.51 -21.77
CA ARG A 443 6.81 -12.42 -21.48
C ARG A 443 6.26 -11.07 -21.93
N TYR A 444 5.81 -10.96 -23.18
CA TYR A 444 5.20 -9.72 -23.69
C TYR A 444 3.98 -9.31 -22.86
N TRP A 445 3.12 -10.26 -22.50
CA TRP A 445 1.95 -9.98 -21.68
C TRP A 445 2.31 -9.50 -20.27
N LEU A 446 3.26 -10.13 -19.58
CA LEU A 446 3.71 -9.74 -18.24
C LEU A 446 4.43 -8.38 -18.23
N VAL A 447 5.29 -8.13 -19.22
CA VAL A 447 5.95 -6.82 -19.37
C VAL A 447 4.91 -5.74 -19.69
N GLY A 448 3.92 -6.04 -20.54
CA GLY A 448 2.79 -5.16 -20.83
C GLY A 448 1.93 -4.86 -19.60
N MET A 449 1.74 -5.85 -18.73
CA MET A 449 1.04 -5.71 -17.45
C MET A 449 1.80 -4.79 -16.49
N VAL A 450 3.12 -4.96 -16.35
CA VAL A 450 3.95 -4.06 -15.54
C VAL A 450 4.00 -2.64 -16.11
N ALA A 451 4.08 -2.50 -17.44
CA ALA A 451 4.03 -1.20 -18.11
C ALA A 451 2.71 -0.45 -17.82
N GLN A 452 1.59 -1.19 -17.80
CA GLN A 452 0.27 -0.67 -17.44
C GLN A 452 0.22 -0.26 -15.95
N TRP A 453 0.82 -1.06 -15.07
CA TRP A 453 0.99 -0.71 -13.65
C TRP A 453 1.99 0.41 -13.39
N ARG A 454 2.77 0.88 -14.37
CA ARG A 454 3.70 2.00 -14.24
C ARG A 454 3.19 3.31 -14.83
N GLU A 455 1.94 3.34 -15.30
CA GLU A 455 1.33 4.53 -15.95
C GLU A 455 2.18 5.06 -17.10
N SER A 456 2.73 4.16 -17.92
CA SER A 456 3.59 4.58 -19.02
C SER A 456 2.76 5.28 -20.11
N ASP A 457 3.07 6.56 -20.38
CA ASP A 457 2.57 7.34 -21.53
C ASP A 457 2.79 6.64 -22.89
N LYS A 458 3.62 5.58 -22.92
CA LYS A 458 3.89 4.77 -24.11
C LYS A 458 2.74 3.81 -24.48
N GLN A 459 1.74 3.62 -23.63
CA GLN A 459 0.60 2.74 -23.93
C GLN A 459 -0.60 3.54 -24.48
N LEU A 460 -0.68 3.65 -25.80
CA LEU A 460 -1.85 4.19 -26.52
C LEU A 460 -3.08 3.24 -26.48
N THR A 461 -2.89 1.97 -26.11
CA THR A 461 -3.95 0.96 -25.93
C THR A 461 -3.69 0.14 -24.67
N GLY A 462 -4.73 -0.50 -24.10
CA GLY A 462 -4.54 -1.50 -23.04
C GLY A 462 -3.64 -2.66 -23.47
N ASN A 463 -3.25 -3.54 -22.52
CA ASN A 463 -2.33 -4.66 -22.75
C ASN A 463 -2.63 -5.38 -24.09
N ALA A 464 -1.62 -5.46 -24.95
CA ALA A 464 -1.79 -5.83 -26.36
C ALA A 464 -2.23 -7.29 -26.54
N LEU A 465 -1.91 -8.15 -25.57
CA LEU A 465 -2.18 -9.58 -25.59
C LEU A 465 -3.10 -9.99 -24.43
N THR A 466 -3.78 -11.12 -24.59
CA THR A 466 -4.67 -11.73 -23.61
C THR A 466 -4.50 -13.24 -23.70
N PRO A 467 -3.69 -13.86 -22.80
CA PRO A 467 -3.57 -15.31 -22.73
C PRO A 467 -4.93 -15.97 -22.49
N LEU A 468 -5.21 -17.05 -23.23
CA LEU A 468 -6.43 -17.83 -23.12
C LEU A 468 -6.05 -19.30 -22.90
N LEU A 469 -6.17 -19.76 -21.65
CA LEU A 469 -5.85 -21.14 -21.27
C LEU A 469 -7.03 -22.06 -21.61
N ILE A 470 -6.77 -23.06 -22.45
CA ILE A 470 -7.77 -23.97 -23.01
C ILE A 470 -7.44 -25.39 -22.55
N GLY A 471 -8.35 -26.05 -21.85
CA GLY A 471 -8.11 -27.43 -21.42
C GLY A 471 -9.27 -27.99 -20.63
N ARG A 472 -9.22 -29.27 -20.26
CA ARG A 472 -10.30 -29.90 -19.50
C ARG A 472 -10.58 -29.23 -18.15
N GLN A 473 -11.78 -29.43 -17.61
CA GLN A 473 -12.09 -29.02 -16.25
C GLN A 473 -11.13 -29.70 -15.25
N GLY A 474 -10.76 -28.98 -14.19
CA GLY A 474 -9.87 -29.50 -13.15
C GLY A 474 -8.38 -29.56 -13.50
N CYS A 475 -7.94 -29.08 -14.68
CA CYS A 475 -6.51 -29.05 -15.03
C CYS A 475 -5.72 -27.86 -14.44
N GLY A 476 -6.30 -27.13 -13.48
CA GLY A 476 -5.61 -26.10 -12.71
C GLY A 476 -5.66 -24.66 -13.23
N LYS A 477 -6.30 -24.39 -14.38
CA LYS A 477 -6.28 -23.07 -15.06
C LYS A 477 -6.64 -21.89 -14.15
N THR A 478 -7.82 -21.92 -13.53
CA THR A 478 -8.30 -20.82 -12.69
C THR A 478 -7.41 -20.62 -11.45
N ARG A 479 -6.85 -21.70 -10.89
CA ARG A 479 -5.94 -21.62 -9.75
C ARG A 479 -4.58 -21.04 -10.16
N PHE A 480 -4.08 -21.41 -11.34
CA PHE A 480 -2.89 -20.81 -11.94
C PHE A 480 -3.07 -19.29 -12.12
N CYS A 481 -4.19 -18.84 -12.69
CA CYS A 481 -4.46 -17.40 -12.85
C CYS A 481 -4.42 -16.63 -11.52
N LYS A 482 -4.91 -17.23 -10.42
CA LYS A 482 -4.89 -16.61 -9.08
C LYS A 482 -3.49 -16.46 -8.51
N ILE A 483 -2.62 -17.44 -8.71
CA ILE A 483 -1.25 -17.39 -8.17
C ILE A 483 -0.31 -16.50 -8.99
N LEU A 484 -0.72 -15.99 -10.15
CA LEU A 484 0.08 -15.02 -10.92
C LEU A 484 0.32 -13.73 -10.13
N LEU A 485 -0.66 -13.31 -9.31
CA LEU A 485 -0.47 -12.19 -8.39
C LEU A 485 0.19 -12.65 -7.08
N PRO A 486 1.15 -11.86 -6.56
CA PRO A 486 1.72 -12.10 -5.24
C PRO A 486 0.63 -12.03 -4.15
N PRO A 487 0.81 -12.70 -3.00
CA PRO A 487 -0.16 -12.72 -1.91
C PRO A 487 -0.70 -11.32 -1.54
N GLU A 488 0.16 -10.30 -1.51
CA GLU A 488 -0.19 -8.93 -1.14
C GLU A 488 -1.07 -8.21 -2.18
N LEU A 489 -1.16 -8.72 -3.41
CA LEU A 489 -1.97 -8.16 -4.49
C LEU A 489 -3.15 -9.05 -4.89
N ARG A 490 -3.42 -10.17 -4.19
CA ARG A 490 -4.50 -11.11 -4.54
C ARG A 490 -5.89 -10.50 -4.47
N ASP A 491 -6.10 -9.52 -3.61
CA ASP A 491 -7.37 -8.80 -3.51
C ASP A 491 -7.69 -7.98 -4.79
N TYR A 492 -6.67 -7.73 -5.63
CA TYR A 492 -6.81 -7.08 -6.93
C TYR A 492 -6.95 -8.08 -8.09
N TYR A 493 -7.26 -9.35 -7.80
CA TYR A 493 -7.69 -10.35 -8.79
C TYR A 493 -9.22 -10.42 -8.83
N ASN A 494 -9.81 -10.51 -10.02
CA ASN A 494 -11.24 -10.77 -10.18
C ASN A 494 -11.52 -11.81 -11.28
N ASP A 495 -12.43 -12.74 -11.05
CA ASP A 495 -12.91 -13.73 -12.03
C ASP A 495 -14.40 -13.55 -12.41
N LYS A 496 -15.05 -12.50 -11.91
CA LYS A 496 -16.48 -12.23 -12.15
C LYS A 496 -16.67 -10.86 -12.80
N LEU A 497 -17.00 -10.85 -14.09
CA LEU A 497 -17.36 -9.64 -14.83
C LEU A 497 -18.88 -9.52 -15.02
N ASN A 498 -19.44 -8.39 -14.57
CA ASN A 498 -20.85 -8.07 -14.83
C ASN A 498 -21.00 -7.30 -16.14
N PHE A 499 -21.24 -8.01 -17.24
CA PHE A 499 -21.41 -7.39 -18.56
C PHE A 499 -22.73 -6.61 -18.75
N ARG A 500 -23.63 -6.59 -17.76
CA ARG A 500 -24.91 -5.86 -17.86
C ARG A 500 -24.79 -4.38 -17.56
N ASN A 501 -23.73 -3.96 -16.87
CA ASN A 501 -23.56 -2.58 -16.41
C ASN A 501 -22.20 -2.04 -16.84
N GLU A 502 -22.21 -1.05 -17.72
CA GLU A 502 -21.00 -0.38 -18.21
C GLU A 502 -20.19 0.29 -17.07
N PHE A 503 -20.89 0.81 -16.06
CA PHE A 503 -20.23 1.42 -14.89
C PHE A 503 -19.39 0.39 -14.12
N ASP A 504 -19.95 -0.80 -13.85
CA ASP A 504 -19.24 -1.86 -13.12
C ASP A 504 -18.01 -2.36 -13.91
N LEU A 505 -18.12 -2.43 -15.24
CA LEU A 505 -17.00 -2.80 -16.11
C LEU A 505 -15.88 -1.75 -16.09
N ASN A 506 -16.24 -0.46 -16.13
CA ASN A 506 -15.27 0.62 -16.02
C ASN A 506 -14.58 0.64 -14.65
N ILE A 507 -15.32 0.41 -13.56
CA ILE A 507 -14.73 0.25 -12.22
C ILE A 507 -13.77 -0.93 -12.20
N ALA A 508 -14.15 -2.07 -12.77
CA ALA A 508 -13.31 -3.25 -12.82
C ALA A 508 -11.94 -2.98 -13.47
N LEU A 509 -11.91 -2.19 -14.56
CA LEU A 509 -10.68 -1.78 -15.26
C LEU A 509 -9.71 -0.94 -14.41
N THR A 510 -10.25 -0.23 -13.41
CA THR A 510 -9.48 0.67 -12.53
C THR A 510 -9.14 0.02 -11.18
N SER A 511 -9.94 -0.95 -10.73
CA SER A 511 -9.83 -1.51 -9.39
C SER A 511 -9.11 -2.85 -9.32
N PHE A 512 -8.93 -3.56 -10.44
CA PHE A 512 -8.26 -4.86 -10.46
C PHE A 512 -6.98 -4.84 -11.28
N ALA A 513 -5.96 -5.51 -10.79
CA ALA A 513 -4.67 -5.63 -11.45
C ALA A 513 -4.70 -6.74 -12.51
N LEU A 514 -5.44 -7.82 -12.24
CA LEU A 514 -5.64 -8.95 -13.14
C LEU A 514 -7.11 -9.38 -13.13
N ILE A 515 -7.72 -9.49 -14.31
CA ILE A 515 -9.06 -10.06 -14.46
C ILE A 515 -8.98 -11.35 -15.27
N ASN A 516 -9.51 -12.43 -14.70
CA ASN A 516 -9.74 -13.68 -15.42
C ASN A 516 -11.14 -13.71 -16.04
N ILE A 517 -11.20 -13.86 -17.35
CA ILE A 517 -12.43 -14.11 -18.10
C ILE A 517 -12.70 -15.61 -18.02
N ASP A 518 -13.32 -16.05 -16.94
CA ASP A 518 -13.66 -17.45 -16.76
C ASP A 518 -14.81 -17.87 -17.67
N GLU A 519 -14.80 -19.13 -18.09
CA GLU A 519 -15.75 -19.69 -19.06
C GLU A 519 -15.91 -18.81 -20.31
N PHE A 520 -14.78 -18.42 -20.91
CA PHE A 520 -14.72 -17.50 -22.06
C PHE A 520 -15.69 -17.84 -23.20
N ASP A 521 -15.97 -19.13 -23.42
CA ASP A 521 -16.88 -19.64 -24.46
C ASP A 521 -18.37 -19.39 -24.18
N LYS A 522 -18.76 -19.07 -22.94
CA LYS A 522 -20.16 -18.83 -22.55
C LYS A 522 -20.61 -17.39 -22.70
N THR A 523 -19.71 -16.47 -23.08
CA THR A 523 -20.09 -15.08 -23.32
C THR A 523 -20.96 -14.98 -24.56
N THR A 524 -22.05 -14.22 -24.50
CA THR A 524 -22.93 -13.98 -25.65
C THR A 524 -22.23 -13.10 -26.71
N ASN A 525 -22.78 -13.05 -27.94
CA ASN A 525 -22.24 -12.19 -29.00
C ASN A 525 -22.18 -10.71 -28.59
N SER A 526 -23.19 -10.20 -27.86
CA SER A 526 -23.18 -8.83 -27.35
C SER A 526 -22.09 -8.60 -26.30
N GLN A 527 -21.84 -9.57 -25.42
CA GLN A 527 -20.78 -9.51 -24.42
C GLN A 527 -19.39 -9.57 -25.07
N GLN A 528 -19.21 -10.36 -26.13
CA GLN A 528 -17.96 -10.43 -26.90
C GLN A 528 -17.60 -9.09 -27.54
N ILE A 529 -18.58 -8.31 -28.02
CA ILE A 529 -18.35 -6.95 -28.53
C ILE A 529 -17.85 -6.02 -27.42
N VAL A 530 -18.51 -6.05 -26.26
CA VAL A 530 -18.11 -5.24 -25.09
C VAL A 530 -16.72 -5.66 -24.61
N LEU A 531 -16.44 -6.96 -24.54
CA LEU A 531 -15.14 -7.48 -24.15
C LEU A 531 -14.02 -6.99 -25.08
N LYS A 532 -14.22 -7.03 -26.40
CA LYS A 532 -13.24 -6.51 -27.37
C LYS A 532 -12.95 -5.03 -27.13
N TYR A 533 -13.98 -4.24 -26.83
CA TYR A 533 -13.81 -2.84 -26.43
C TYR A 533 -12.97 -2.71 -25.16
N LEU A 534 -13.30 -3.44 -24.09
CA LEU A 534 -12.55 -3.44 -22.83
C LEU A 534 -11.08 -3.85 -23.02
N LEU A 535 -10.80 -4.87 -23.83
CA LEU A 535 -9.43 -5.30 -24.14
C LEU A 535 -8.63 -4.20 -24.85
N SER A 536 -9.30 -3.41 -25.71
CA SER A 536 -8.66 -2.35 -26.49
C SER A 536 -8.49 -1.01 -25.75
N SER A 537 -9.38 -0.69 -24.81
CA SER A 537 -9.47 0.66 -24.23
C SER A 537 -8.27 0.99 -23.33
N SER A 538 -7.50 2.03 -23.68
CA SER A 538 -6.47 2.62 -22.81
C SER A 538 -7.07 3.58 -21.78
N ASP A 539 -8.04 4.39 -22.21
CA ASP A 539 -8.68 5.43 -21.40
C ASP A 539 -9.96 4.92 -20.72
N VAL A 540 -9.99 4.98 -19.38
CA VAL A 540 -11.21 4.70 -18.62
C VAL A 540 -11.83 6.02 -18.18
N LYS A 541 -12.94 6.41 -18.82
CA LYS A 541 -13.63 7.67 -18.52
C LYS A 541 -15.05 7.38 -18.11
N PHE A 542 -15.40 7.73 -16.87
CA PHE A 542 -16.78 7.63 -16.40
C PHE A 542 -17.08 8.68 -15.33
N ARG A 543 -18.37 8.92 -15.09
CA ARG A 543 -18.84 9.76 -14.00
C ARG A 543 -19.05 8.87 -12.77
N PRO A 544 -18.31 9.06 -11.67
CA PRO A 544 -18.55 8.29 -10.46
C PRO A 544 -19.95 8.55 -9.90
N PRO A 545 -20.51 7.65 -9.08
CA PRO A 545 -21.78 7.89 -8.40
C PRO A 545 -21.69 9.20 -7.61
N TYR A 546 -22.72 10.03 -7.71
CA TYR A 546 -22.78 11.38 -7.10
C TYR A 546 -21.75 12.40 -7.63
N GLY A 547 -20.92 12.03 -8.61
CA GLY A 547 -20.02 12.94 -9.30
C GLY A 547 -20.78 13.88 -10.24
N LYS A 548 -20.41 15.17 -10.25
CA LYS A 548 -20.98 16.15 -11.19
C LYS A 548 -20.35 16.10 -12.58
N THR A 549 -19.13 15.59 -12.69
CA THR A 549 -18.34 15.58 -13.94
C THR A 549 -17.79 14.20 -14.26
N ILE A 550 -17.59 13.94 -15.55
CA ILE A 550 -16.83 12.78 -16.02
C ILE A 550 -15.37 12.98 -15.63
N LYS A 551 -14.74 11.94 -15.10
CA LYS A 551 -13.31 11.92 -14.78
C LYS A 551 -12.63 10.83 -15.60
N GLN A 552 -11.36 11.07 -15.91
CA GLN A 552 -10.47 10.06 -16.43
C GLN A 552 -9.83 9.33 -15.26
N TYR A 553 -9.92 8.00 -15.29
CA TYR A 553 -9.31 7.10 -14.34
C TYR A 553 -8.25 6.28 -15.04
N ARG A 554 -7.21 5.96 -14.28
CA ARG A 554 -6.14 5.11 -14.74
C ARG A 554 -6.61 3.65 -14.84
N ARG A 555 -6.25 3.00 -15.94
CA ARG A 555 -6.45 1.56 -16.11
C ARG A 555 -5.29 0.78 -15.51
N TYR A 556 -5.58 -0.14 -14.60
CA TYR A 556 -4.60 -1.06 -14.02
C TYR A 556 -4.71 -2.48 -14.58
N THR A 557 -5.88 -2.84 -15.11
CA THR A 557 -6.22 -4.22 -15.44
C THR A 557 -5.52 -4.76 -16.69
N SER A 558 -4.86 -5.90 -16.51
CA SER A 558 -4.58 -6.88 -17.57
C SER A 558 -5.58 -8.04 -17.54
N PHE A 559 -5.78 -8.68 -18.70
CA PHE A 559 -6.73 -9.77 -18.85
C PHE A 559 -6.03 -11.11 -19.12
N ILE A 560 -6.61 -12.17 -18.57
CA ILE A 560 -6.35 -13.58 -18.90
C ILE A 560 -7.70 -14.27 -19.04
N GLY A 561 -7.79 -15.36 -19.81
CA GLY A 561 -9.03 -16.12 -19.98
C GLY A 561 -8.84 -17.60 -19.71
N THR A 562 -9.92 -18.25 -19.29
CA THR A 562 -9.96 -19.71 -19.09
C THR A 562 -11.20 -20.30 -19.75
N THR A 563 -11.04 -21.44 -20.42
CA THR A 563 -12.18 -22.16 -21.01
C THR A 563 -11.93 -23.67 -21.07
N ASN A 564 -13.03 -24.42 -21.04
CA ASN A 564 -13.02 -25.86 -21.27
C ASN A 564 -13.35 -26.22 -22.73
N GLN A 565 -13.83 -25.26 -23.52
CA GLN A 565 -14.14 -25.44 -24.92
C GLN A 565 -12.84 -25.43 -25.73
N LEU A 566 -12.59 -26.51 -26.49
CA LEU A 566 -11.35 -26.67 -27.26
C LEU A 566 -11.24 -25.65 -28.41
N GLN A 567 -12.37 -25.20 -28.95
CA GLN A 567 -12.44 -24.21 -30.01
C GLN A 567 -13.26 -22.99 -29.56
N PRO A 568 -12.71 -22.11 -28.72
CA PRO A 568 -13.44 -20.99 -28.14
C PRO A 568 -13.53 -19.78 -29.06
N LEU A 569 -12.70 -19.69 -30.10
CA LEU A 569 -12.66 -18.53 -30.99
C LEU A 569 -13.68 -18.67 -32.12
N VAL A 570 -14.70 -17.80 -32.14
CA VAL A 570 -15.79 -17.81 -33.15
C VAL A 570 -15.62 -16.73 -34.24
N ASP A 571 -14.69 -15.80 -34.06
CA ASP A 571 -14.45 -14.70 -35.01
C ASP A 571 -13.00 -14.74 -35.56
N PRO A 572 -12.81 -15.20 -36.81
CA PRO A 572 -11.48 -15.37 -37.40
C PRO A 572 -10.67 -14.07 -37.50
N THR A 573 -11.33 -12.92 -37.71
CA THR A 573 -10.64 -11.62 -37.92
C THR A 573 -10.40 -10.85 -36.63
N GLY A 574 -11.12 -11.18 -35.56
CA GLY A 574 -11.07 -10.48 -34.26
C GLY A 574 -10.12 -11.07 -33.22
N SER A 575 -9.46 -12.19 -33.51
CA SER A 575 -8.76 -13.01 -32.51
C SER A 575 -7.26 -12.67 -32.31
N ARG A 576 -6.74 -11.64 -32.98
CA ARG A 576 -5.30 -11.25 -32.93
C ARG A 576 -4.75 -10.84 -31.56
N ARG A 577 -5.61 -10.63 -30.56
CA ARG A 577 -5.21 -10.29 -29.18
C ARG A 577 -5.16 -11.52 -28.27
N PHE A 578 -5.78 -12.63 -28.68
CA PHE A 578 -5.83 -13.84 -27.85
C PHE A 578 -4.63 -14.73 -28.14
N VAL A 579 -3.97 -15.17 -27.07
CA VAL A 579 -2.91 -16.18 -27.15
C VAL A 579 -3.50 -17.49 -26.65
N CYS A 580 -3.96 -18.35 -27.58
CA CYS A 580 -4.57 -19.62 -27.23
C CYS A 580 -3.51 -20.62 -26.79
N VAL A 581 -3.65 -21.14 -25.56
CA VAL A 581 -2.73 -22.11 -24.98
C VAL A 581 -3.51 -23.38 -24.63
N GLY A 582 -3.39 -24.38 -25.49
CA GLY A 582 -3.98 -25.69 -25.32
C GLY A 582 -3.18 -26.55 -24.34
N ILE A 583 -3.84 -26.99 -23.28
CA ILE A 583 -3.28 -27.91 -22.28
C ILE A 583 -3.56 -29.34 -22.77
N PRO A 584 -2.53 -30.14 -23.07
CA PRO A 584 -2.72 -31.48 -23.61
C PRO A 584 -3.55 -32.38 -22.69
N LYS A 585 -4.35 -33.26 -23.31
CA LYS A 585 -5.19 -34.21 -22.58
C LYS A 585 -4.35 -35.05 -21.62
N GLY A 586 -4.81 -35.18 -20.37
CA GLY A 586 -4.11 -35.95 -19.33
C GLY A 586 -3.04 -35.17 -18.57
N LYS A 587 -2.61 -34.00 -19.05
CA LYS A 587 -1.71 -33.10 -18.30
C LYS A 587 -2.51 -32.12 -17.42
N GLY A 588 -1.79 -31.42 -16.53
CA GLY A 588 -2.33 -30.37 -15.67
C GLY A 588 -1.28 -29.28 -15.45
N ILE A 589 -1.73 -28.06 -15.18
CA ILE A 589 -0.85 -26.93 -14.88
C ILE A 589 -0.30 -27.10 -13.46
N ASP A 590 0.98 -26.80 -13.25
CA ASP A 590 1.52 -26.63 -11.90
C ASP A 590 1.06 -25.29 -11.31
N TYR A 591 0.13 -25.37 -10.38
CA TYR A 591 -0.45 -24.23 -9.66
C TYR A 591 0.04 -24.15 -8.20
N THR A 592 1.16 -24.78 -7.89
CA THR A 592 1.77 -24.70 -6.55
C THR A 592 2.19 -23.26 -6.27
N ASP A 593 1.80 -22.76 -5.10
CA ASP A 593 2.03 -21.37 -4.69
C ASP A 593 3.43 -21.19 -4.08
N ASN A 594 4.46 -21.48 -4.88
CA ASN A 594 5.88 -21.39 -4.53
C ASN A 594 6.66 -20.51 -5.52
N LEU A 595 5.96 -19.63 -6.25
CA LEU A 595 6.57 -18.68 -7.18
C LEU A 595 7.39 -17.65 -6.42
N ASN A 596 8.58 -17.32 -6.93
CA ASN A 596 9.31 -16.14 -6.46
C ASN A 596 8.72 -14.88 -7.12
N HIS A 597 7.53 -14.44 -6.67
CA HIS A 597 6.86 -13.27 -7.27
C HIS A 597 7.73 -12.02 -7.26
N ARG A 598 8.53 -11.82 -6.21
CA ARG A 598 9.41 -10.65 -6.11
C ARG A 598 10.41 -10.61 -7.26
N GLN A 599 11.05 -11.73 -7.58
CA GLN A 599 11.98 -11.79 -8.70
C GLN A 599 11.29 -11.88 -10.07
N LEU A 600 10.15 -12.58 -10.18
CA LEU A 600 9.35 -12.63 -11.43
C LEU A 600 8.97 -11.22 -11.90
N PHE A 601 8.43 -10.40 -11.01
CA PHE A 601 8.07 -9.03 -11.35
C PHE A 601 9.28 -8.08 -11.38
N ALA A 602 10.38 -8.39 -10.68
CA ALA A 602 11.64 -7.65 -10.85
C ALA A 602 12.21 -7.84 -12.26
N GLN A 603 12.16 -9.07 -12.80
CA GLN A 603 12.53 -9.36 -14.19
C GLN A 603 11.64 -8.59 -15.17
N ALA A 604 10.31 -8.66 -15.03
CA ALA A 604 9.39 -7.96 -15.91
C ALA A 604 9.58 -6.42 -15.86
N LEU A 605 9.81 -5.87 -14.66
CA LEU A 605 10.11 -4.45 -14.46
C LEU A 605 11.46 -4.05 -15.06
N TYR A 606 12.49 -4.90 -14.92
CA TYR A 606 13.79 -4.68 -15.54
C TYR A 606 13.68 -4.62 -17.07
N LEU A 607 12.99 -5.58 -17.68
CA LEU A 607 12.76 -5.61 -19.14
C LEU A 607 12.00 -4.36 -19.61
N PHE A 608 10.95 -3.96 -18.90
CA PHE A 608 10.21 -2.73 -19.18
C PHE A 608 11.13 -1.49 -19.12
N ASN A 609 11.92 -1.34 -18.05
CA ASN A 609 12.81 -0.18 -17.86
C ASN A 609 13.94 -0.13 -18.89
N LYS A 610 14.41 -1.29 -19.38
CA LYS A 610 15.38 -1.40 -20.48
C LYS A 610 14.77 -1.03 -21.84
N GLY A 611 13.46 -0.86 -21.93
CA GLY A 611 12.76 -0.55 -23.17
C GLY A 611 12.52 -1.77 -24.07
N GLU A 612 12.49 -2.97 -23.48
CA GLU A 612 12.12 -4.19 -24.21
C GLU A 612 10.72 -4.03 -24.84
N ARG A 613 10.58 -4.47 -26.10
CA ARG A 613 9.28 -4.47 -26.80
C ARG A 613 8.35 -5.52 -26.19
N PHE A 614 7.10 -5.14 -25.95
CA PHE A 614 6.07 -6.02 -25.36
C PHE A 614 4.76 -6.07 -26.17
N TRP A 615 4.82 -5.68 -27.44
CA TRP A 615 3.73 -5.79 -28.41
C TRP A 615 4.21 -6.55 -29.65
N LEU A 616 3.29 -7.25 -30.30
CA LEU A 616 3.56 -7.96 -31.54
C LEU A 616 3.66 -6.99 -32.72
N ASP A 617 4.57 -7.29 -33.65
CA ASP A 617 4.59 -6.69 -34.99
C ASP A 617 3.65 -7.45 -35.93
N ASP A 618 3.50 -6.96 -37.16
CA ASP A 618 2.57 -7.56 -38.12
C ASP A 618 2.93 -9.01 -38.47
N ALA A 619 4.21 -9.38 -38.50
CA ALA A 619 4.64 -10.74 -38.80
C ALA A 619 4.32 -11.69 -37.63
N GLU A 620 4.64 -11.27 -36.40
CA GLU A 620 4.30 -12.00 -35.19
C GLU A 620 2.78 -12.11 -34.99
N ILE A 621 2.00 -11.11 -35.42
CA ILE A 621 0.53 -11.21 -35.43
C ILE A 621 0.06 -12.32 -36.39
N GLN A 622 0.66 -12.45 -37.57
CA GLN A 622 0.31 -13.55 -38.48
C GLN A 622 0.70 -14.92 -37.93
N GLU A 623 1.86 -15.02 -37.26
CA GLU A 623 2.28 -16.24 -36.55
C GLU A 623 1.26 -16.63 -35.48
N LEU A 624 0.85 -15.67 -34.63
CA LEU A 624 -0.17 -15.89 -33.62
C LEU A 624 -1.51 -16.33 -34.22
N ILE A 625 -1.94 -15.71 -35.33
CA ILE A 625 -3.19 -16.09 -36.01
C ILE A 625 -3.11 -17.52 -36.52
N ALA A 626 -1.98 -17.93 -37.10
CA ALA A 626 -1.76 -19.29 -37.56
C ALA A 626 -1.75 -20.30 -36.40
N GLU A 627 -1.08 -19.98 -35.29
CA GLU A 627 -1.09 -20.81 -34.07
C GLU A 627 -2.48 -20.94 -33.43
N ASN A 628 -3.34 -19.93 -33.61
CA ASN A 628 -4.71 -19.94 -33.11
C ASN A 628 -5.68 -20.76 -33.99
N GLU A 629 -5.31 -21.14 -35.22
CA GLU A 629 -6.17 -21.84 -36.18
C GLU A 629 -6.84 -23.11 -35.61
N PRO A 630 -6.14 -24.00 -34.86
CA PRO A 630 -6.76 -25.20 -34.27
C PRO A 630 -7.83 -24.90 -33.22
N PHE A 631 -7.81 -23.69 -32.64
CA PHE A 631 -8.72 -23.22 -31.60
C PHE A 631 -9.88 -22.39 -32.16
N GLN A 632 -9.94 -22.21 -33.48
CA GLN A 632 -11.07 -21.57 -34.15
C GLN A 632 -12.20 -22.56 -34.35
N ARG A 633 -13.42 -22.12 -34.01
CA ARG A 633 -14.64 -22.88 -34.29
C ARG A 633 -15.00 -22.68 -35.75
N THR A 634 -14.85 -23.73 -36.54
CA THR A 634 -15.32 -23.73 -37.93
C THR A 634 -16.85 -23.67 -37.94
N VAL A 635 -17.42 -22.69 -38.64
CA VAL A 635 -18.86 -22.69 -38.97
C VAL A 635 -19.07 -23.77 -40.04
N ASP A 636 -19.43 -25.00 -39.62
CA ASP A 636 -19.78 -26.06 -40.57
C ASP A 636 -21.27 -25.98 -40.91
N LEU A 637 -21.57 -25.24 -41.98
CA LEU A 637 -22.90 -25.17 -42.55
C LEU A 637 -23.49 -26.55 -42.86
N VAL A 638 -22.66 -27.53 -43.25
CA VAL A 638 -23.13 -28.88 -43.56
C VAL A 638 -23.63 -29.53 -42.28
N GLU A 639 -22.86 -29.51 -41.19
CA GLU A 639 -23.31 -30.07 -39.91
C GLU A 639 -24.61 -29.43 -39.42
N MET A 640 -24.70 -28.09 -39.41
CA MET A 640 -25.88 -27.33 -39.01
C MET A 640 -27.13 -27.69 -39.82
N ILE A 641 -26.98 -27.76 -41.15
CA ILE A 641 -28.04 -28.18 -42.07
C ILE A 641 -28.46 -29.62 -41.76
N GLY A 642 -27.50 -30.50 -41.51
CA GLY A 642 -27.73 -31.90 -41.18
C GLY A 642 -28.46 -32.10 -39.86
N GLU A 643 -28.24 -31.25 -38.86
CA GLU A 643 -28.95 -31.28 -37.57
C GLU A 643 -30.37 -30.68 -37.65
N THR A 644 -30.57 -29.70 -38.54
CA THR A 644 -31.84 -28.95 -38.63
C THR A 644 -32.83 -29.60 -39.60
N PHE A 645 -32.35 -30.16 -40.70
CA PHE A 645 -33.19 -30.63 -41.79
C PHE A 645 -32.96 -32.10 -42.14
N ARG A 646 -33.99 -32.75 -42.67
CA ARG A 646 -33.92 -34.09 -43.26
C ARG A 646 -34.67 -34.15 -44.58
N ILE A 647 -34.42 -35.22 -45.35
CA ILE A 647 -35.21 -35.55 -46.53
C ILE A 647 -36.64 -35.87 -46.06
N PRO A 648 -37.68 -35.22 -46.62
CA PRO A 648 -39.05 -35.52 -46.24
C PRO A 648 -39.48 -36.95 -46.64
N LYS A 649 -40.26 -37.63 -45.80
CA LYS A 649 -40.80 -38.98 -46.09
C LYS A 649 -42.28 -38.94 -46.47
N GLY A 650 -42.62 -39.34 -47.69
CA GLY A 650 -44.00 -39.34 -48.16
C GLY A 650 -44.50 -37.94 -48.47
N GLY A 651 -45.63 -37.53 -47.86
CA GLY A 651 -46.27 -36.22 -48.09
C GLY A 651 -45.88 -35.11 -47.10
N GLU A 652 -44.99 -35.39 -46.15
CA GLU A 652 -44.43 -34.35 -45.27
C GLU A 652 -43.38 -33.52 -46.04
N GLY A 653 -43.08 -32.30 -45.60
CA GLY A 653 -42.10 -31.41 -46.22
C GLY A 653 -42.69 -30.22 -47.00
N ARG A 654 -41.93 -29.13 -47.04
CA ARG A 654 -42.27 -27.93 -47.81
C ARG A 654 -41.03 -27.38 -48.53
N TRP A 655 -41.24 -26.48 -49.47
CA TRP A 655 -40.15 -25.73 -50.08
C TRP A 655 -39.73 -24.61 -49.14
N TRP A 656 -38.44 -24.55 -48.83
CA TRP A 656 -37.82 -23.53 -47.99
C TRP A 656 -36.92 -22.65 -48.86
N GLY A 657 -37.08 -21.34 -48.75
CA GLY A 657 -36.19 -20.38 -49.40
C GLY A 657 -34.83 -20.30 -48.70
N THR A 658 -33.75 -19.99 -49.44
CA THR A 658 -32.41 -19.81 -48.84
C THR A 658 -32.39 -18.83 -47.66
N ASN A 659 -33.17 -17.74 -47.72
CA ASN A 659 -33.22 -16.76 -46.63
C ASN A 659 -34.00 -17.26 -45.41
N GLU A 660 -34.99 -18.12 -45.62
CA GLU A 660 -35.72 -18.77 -44.53
C GLU A 660 -34.84 -19.80 -43.83
N ILE A 661 -34.06 -20.56 -44.60
CA ILE A 661 -33.08 -21.52 -44.07
C ILE A 661 -32.01 -20.78 -43.26
N LEU A 662 -31.42 -19.71 -43.79
CA LEU A 662 -30.43 -18.91 -43.06
C LEU A 662 -31.00 -18.31 -41.77
N SER A 663 -32.25 -17.81 -41.81
CA SER A 663 -32.93 -17.27 -40.63
C SER A 663 -33.16 -18.35 -39.56
N LEU A 664 -33.63 -19.54 -39.96
CA LEU A 664 -33.86 -20.65 -39.02
C LEU A 664 -32.54 -21.18 -38.44
N LEU A 665 -31.48 -21.28 -39.24
CA LEU A 665 -30.16 -21.66 -38.72
C LEU A 665 -29.64 -20.62 -37.72
N ALA A 666 -29.89 -19.32 -37.94
CA ALA A 666 -29.51 -18.26 -37.00
C ALA A 666 -30.36 -18.27 -35.72
N GLU A 667 -31.60 -18.76 -35.79
CA GLU A 667 -32.47 -18.97 -34.62
C GLU A 667 -32.05 -20.20 -33.81
N ARG A 668 -31.60 -21.27 -34.48
CA ARG A 668 -31.24 -22.55 -33.84
C ARG A 668 -29.79 -22.60 -33.35
N PHE A 669 -28.90 -21.82 -33.95
CA PHE A 669 -27.48 -21.76 -33.60
C PHE A 669 -27.05 -20.32 -33.32
N ASP A 670 -26.98 -19.96 -32.03
CA ASP A 670 -26.64 -18.61 -31.55
C ASP A 670 -25.29 -18.06 -32.05
N TYR A 671 -24.41 -18.94 -32.54
CA TYR A 671 -23.08 -18.61 -33.07
C TYR A 671 -23.05 -18.48 -34.61
N PHE A 672 -24.18 -18.70 -35.29
CA PHE A 672 -24.31 -18.55 -36.73
C PHE A 672 -24.83 -17.15 -37.11
N ASP A 673 -24.05 -16.39 -37.87
CA ASP A 673 -24.46 -15.08 -38.40
C ASP A 673 -24.94 -15.21 -39.85
N SER A 674 -26.26 -15.19 -40.02
CA SER A 674 -26.92 -15.25 -41.33
C SER A 674 -26.62 -14.05 -42.24
N LYS A 675 -26.17 -12.90 -41.68
CA LYS A 675 -25.83 -11.71 -42.47
C LYS A 675 -24.43 -11.78 -43.08
N LYS A 676 -23.53 -12.56 -42.48
CA LYS A 676 -22.16 -12.78 -42.99
C LYS A 676 -22.07 -13.96 -43.95
N THR A 677 -23.07 -14.85 -43.94
CA THR A 677 -23.09 -16.05 -44.78
C THR A 677 -23.82 -15.78 -46.09
N THR A 678 -23.13 -15.96 -47.22
CA THR A 678 -23.75 -15.76 -48.54
C THR A 678 -24.70 -16.91 -48.90
N THR A 679 -25.74 -16.61 -49.67
CA THR A 679 -26.64 -17.63 -50.24
C THR A 679 -25.89 -18.65 -51.11
N ASN A 680 -24.75 -18.27 -51.69
CA ASN A 680 -23.84 -19.15 -52.41
C ASN A 680 -23.14 -20.15 -51.47
N ALA A 681 -22.61 -19.70 -50.32
CA ALA A 681 -22.00 -20.59 -49.33
C ALA A 681 -23.02 -21.61 -48.79
N LEU A 682 -24.25 -21.16 -48.50
CA LEU A 682 -25.36 -22.05 -48.17
C LEU A 682 -25.67 -23.02 -49.32
N GLY A 683 -25.73 -22.53 -50.56
CA GLY A 683 -26.01 -23.38 -51.73
C GLY A 683 -24.96 -24.47 -51.95
N ILE A 684 -23.68 -24.18 -51.70
CA ILE A 684 -22.59 -25.18 -51.72
C ILE A 684 -22.80 -26.23 -50.63
N ALA A 685 -23.09 -25.80 -49.39
CA ALA A 685 -23.33 -26.71 -48.27
C ALA A 685 -24.59 -27.59 -48.46
N MET A 686 -25.68 -27.02 -48.97
CA MET A 686 -26.93 -27.73 -49.28
C MET A 686 -26.76 -28.77 -50.40
N SER A 687 -25.75 -28.57 -51.27
CA SER A 687 -25.41 -29.47 -52.37
C SER A 687 -24.46 -30.60 -51.94
N ASN A 688 -24.14 -30.69 -50.65
CA ASN A 688 -23.32 -31.76 -50.12
C ASN A 688 -24.00 -33.12 -50.36
N TYR A 689 -23.24 -34.08 -50.88
CA TYR A 689 -23.72 -35.42 -51.26
C TYR A 689 -24.40 -36.17 -50.10
N LYS A 690 -24.13 -35.79 -48.84
CA LYS A 690 -24.74 -36.38 -47.65
C LYS A 690 -26.25 -36.09 -47.54
N PHE A 691 -26.77 -35.04 -48.18
CA PHE A 691 -28.17 -34.62 -47.99
C PHE A 691 -29.12 -35.03 -49.10
N ASN A 692 -28.68 -35.01 -50.37
CA ASN A 692 -29.52 -35.31 -51.53
C ASN A 692 -30.86 -34.55 -51.55
N PHE A 693 -30.88 -33.29 -51.07
CA PHE A 693 -32.09 -32.47 -51.07
C PHE A 693 -32.52 -32.10 -52.49
N LYS A 694 -33.84 -32.07 -52.74
CA LYS A 694 -34.37 -31.56 -54.02
C LYS A 694 -34.27 -30.04 -54.03
N ARG A 695 -33.82 -29.48 -55.15
CA ARG A 695 -33.66 -28.03 -55.37
C ARG A 695 -34.49 -27.56 -56.56
N ARG A 696 -35.10 -26.38 -56.46
CA ARG A 696 -35.72 -25.65 -57.58
C ARG A 696 -35.32 -24.17 -57.54
N TYR A 697 -35.61 -23.44 -58.61
CA TYR A 697 -35.42 -21.99 -58.67
C TYR A 697 -36.76 -21.28 -58.85
N VAL A 698 -37.02 -20.28 -58.03
CA VAL A 698 -38.20 -19.42 -58.11
C VAL A 698 -37.71 -17.98 -58.07
N ASN A 699 -38.05 -17.17 -59.08
CA ASN A 699 -37.63 -15.76 -59.21
C ASN A 699 -36.10 -15.54 -59.07
N GLY A 700 -35.29 -16.47 -59.57
CA GLY A 700 -33.83 -16.39 -59.51
C GLY A 700 -33.20 -16.81 -58.18
N LEU A 701 -34.01 -17.20 -57.19
CA LEU A 701 -33.55 -17.69 -55.88
C LEU A 701 -33.74 -19.21 -55.77
N ALA A 702 -32.82 -19.87 -55.08
CA ALA A 702 -32.89 -21.31 -54.86
C ALA A 702 -33.82 -21.64 -53.68
N GLU A 703 -34.68 -22.63 -53.89
CA GLU A 703 -35.51 -23.23 -52.84
C GLU A 703 -35.18 -24.73 -52.72
N TYR A 704 -35.25 -25.24 -51.50
CA TYR A 704 -34.95 -26.64 -51.19
C TYR A 704 -36.18 -27.32 -50.57
N PHE A 705 -36.48 -28.54 -50.99
CA PHE A 705 -37.59 -29.31 -50.42
C PHE A 705 -37.12 -30.06 -49.19
N LEU A 706 -37.48 -29.56 -48.01
CA LEU A 706 -36.94 -29.98 -46.72
C LEU A 706 -38.05 -30.22 -45.69
N GLN A 707 -37.76 -31.10 -44.73
CA GLN A 707 -38.54 -31.28 -43.52
C GLN A 707 -37.64 -30.91 -42.34
N GLU A 708 -38.10 -29.98 -41.52
CA GLU A 708 -37.43 -29.62 -40.26
C GLU A 708 -37.50 -30.80 -39.28
N LYS A 709 -36.39 -31.06 -38.59
CA LYS A 709 -36.22 -32.12 -37.60
C LYS A 709 -36.62 -31.71 -36.19
#